data_AF-A0A7X7TAA0-F1
#
_entry.id   AF-A0A7X7TAA0-F1
#
_cell.length_a   1.000
_cell.length_b   1.000
_cell.length_c   1.000
_cell.angle_alpha   90.00
_cell.angle_beta   90.00
_cell.angle_gamma   90.00
#
_symmetry.space_group_name_H-M   'P 1'
#
loop_
_entity.id
_entity.type
_entity.pdbx_description
1 polymer ?
#
loop_
_entity_poly.entity_id
_entity_poly.type
_entity_poly.pdbx_seq_one_letter_code
_entity_poly.pdbx_strand_id
1 'polypeptide(L)'
;MKTIGGVTIWIVSLMGICCSPGFGEWEYEYADDFSTNQLETDSYSHSIVWPEEAFPPAEPYLTFTQFAKQPPALIFWGGLGVPAHLNYCFPIGESAPGRLAGELEFDILPQPFPAMPEPLGYLSYSLSGDGHVWTIPTVVTEGHYKISIGSEQGTCYVAFLGTFGVLDNLEVDLKADSEILRVPEDYPTIQRAIDAASPGQDVVVSPGTYWGEGNWNLELRGKAITVRSKRGPEETIIDCQGPYQGPGKLGNRGFYIHEGEGAGTLIQGFTIQYGYIPGGDNFFDTQPHVSGSSNPIGGGIYCENAGPTIMDCIIRDCGTEFGGGIGCVNGAPVIAKCRISGCKAGGFGNPKSGGFGGAIAILRRSDATIRSCVIQGNHGYYNGFGGGIYVRASGARMEGCEIQTNDADSGLKGGGIAIGGPYSKVAMDHCIVSSNGAITGSGIWIDGRHDNQTGGLLGPVCVVEITNCTIADNLIASGSPANPTGGVYASKADIRVRNCIVYGNGGQELQIIDPASNSPVTYSDIKGGYPGSGNINAPPLFAPTMGGEPPDYHLQSMAGRFNPKTGQWVIDAKHSPCIDAGDLRDAYDLEPVPNGHRINLGSYGNTPQASKGFGDLVYHVDGTTGNDKNNGLTHETAFKTIMKAINTSRNGDTVLVWPGIYVGPINFYGKAILLTSAADAAILTAPDDYGVSFHSAEGPGSVLKNFVIRGCMGGIFISNSSPTLNHLTIVQNTHGILAYEDSKPSVRNCILWYNSGQDLFGCKAFYSCVEDEDSAINGNGNIHQNPLFADPQVFDFHLKSQRGRYWPESGGSDSGSSGMWVLDEVTSPCVDAGDPEVRPVRERMPNGGRLNQGATGGTAFASMSEWPLSHDSNRDGRVDLADFAELAEAWLRQLDWLDPEVTVRIVQPGTDGWVSLGQGPLDILVDVVSSGVTIVRVEVYLDDKLTCLDFNGATGWTCNNLQFRTVGVHRLCARAIDSNNGIYEADCIEVRVVE
;
A
#
# COMPACT_ATOMS: atom_id res chain seq x y z
N MET A 1 -4.48 11.75 -55.92
CA MET A 1 -4.37 10.46 -56.67
C MET A 1 -3.23 10.54 -57.68
N LYS A 2 -2.16 9.80 -57.39
CA LYS A 2 -1.17 9.30 -58.36
C LYS A 2 -0.56 8.04 -57.75
N THR A 3 -0.47 6.98 -58.53
CA THR A 3 -0.08 5.64 -58.10
C THR A 3 1.39 5.39 -58.45
N ILE A 4 2.22 5.03 -57.47
CA ILE A 4 3.43 4.21 -57.64
C ILE A 4 3.61 3.40 -56.33
N GLY A 5 3.56 2.06 -56.42
CA GLY A 5 4.08 1.18 -55.36
C GLY A 5 3.12 0.69 -54.27
N GLY A 6 1.95 0.16 -54.62
CA GLY A 6 1.41 -1.05 -53.95
C GLY A 6 1.03 -1.06 -52.46
N VAL A 7 0.89 0.06 -51.75
CA VAL A 7 0.35 0.07 -50.37
C VAL A 7 -0.77 1.10 -50.25
N THR A 8 -1.97 0.65 -49.90
CA THR A 8 -3.11 1.51 -49.54
C THR A 8 -2.97 1.89 -48.07
N ILE A 9 -2.49 3.11 -47.80
CA ILE A 9 -2.47 3.70 -46.47
C ILE A 9 -3.70 4.61 -46.35
N TRP A 10 -4.56 4.37 -45.37
CA TRP A 10 -5.57 5.34 -44.94
C TRP A 10 -4.86 6.48 -44.21
N ILE A 11 -4.62 7.57 -44.92
CA ILE A 11 -4.25 8.86 -44.31
C ILE A 11 -5.55 9.64 -44.12
N VAL A 12 -6.05 9.72 -42.89
CA VAL A 12 -7.04 10.75 -42.54
C VAL A 12 -6.28 12.07 -42.36
N SER A 13 -6.60 13.02 -43.24
CA SER A 13 -5.93 14.30 -43.38
C SER A 13 -6.31 15.29 -42.27
N LEU A 14 -5.30 15.84 -41.59
CA LEU A 14 -5.38 17.13 -40.93
C LEU A 14 -5.46 18.24 -41.99
N MET A 15 -6.64 18.81 -42.19
CA MET A 15 -6.81 20.14 -42.76
C MET A 15 -7.64 20.99 -41.79
N GLY A 16 -6.94 21.80 -41.01
CA GLY A 16 -7.56 22.94 -40.34
C GLY A 16 -7.78 24.08 -41.33
N ILE A 17 -8.99 24.61 -41.36
CA ILE A 17 -9.33 26.05 -41.37
C ILE A 17 -10.81 26.18 -40.94
N CYS A 18 -10.99 26.87 -39.82
CA CYS A 18 -12.15 27.63 -39.32
C CYS A 18 -13.57 27.13 -39.61
N CYS A 19 -14.17 26.49 -38.61
CA CYS A 19 -15.49 26.81 -38.05
C CYS A 19 -15.54 26.29 -36.61
N SER A 20 -16.11 27.07 -35.70
CA SER A 20 -16.31 26.76 -34.27
C SER A 20 -16.88 25.34 -34.07
N PRO A 21 -16.37 24.52 -33.11
CA PRO A 21 -17.01 23.26 -32.83
C PRO A 21 -18.34 23.54 -32.10
N GLY A 22 -19.44 23.36 -32.81
CA GLY A 22 -20.68 22.96 -32.14
C GLY A 22 -20.40 21.62 -31.46
N PHE A 23 -20.74 21.52 -30.18
CA PHE A 23 -20.64 20.27 -29.44
C PHE A 23 -21.59 19.25 -30.10
N GLY A 24 -21.01 18.29 -30.82
CA GLY A 24 -21.71 17.11 -31.27
C GLY A 24 -22.14 16.26 -30.07
N GLU A 25 -23.09 15.37 -30.30
CA GLU A 25 -23.50 14.31 -29.39
C GLU A 25 -22.24 13.63 -28.83
N TRP A 26 -22.09 13.58 -27.50
CA TRP A 26 -20.94 12.91 -26.88
C TRP A 26 -21.18 11.40 -27.01
N GLU A 27 -20.32 10.76 -27.79
CA GLU A 27 -20.23 9.32 -27.95
C GLU A 27 -18.81 8.91 -27.59
N TYR A 28 -18.67 7.81 -26.87
CA TYR A 28 -17.40 7.18 -26.56
C TYR A 28 -17.46 5.74 -27.02
N GLU A 29 -16.69 5.45 -28.06
CA GLU A 29 -16.49 4.10 -28.58
C GLU A 29 -15.06 3.66 -28.25
N TYR A 30 -14.94 2.52 -27.57
CA TYR A 30 -13.70 1.82 -27.35
C TYR A 30 -13.82 0.43 -27.95
N ALA A 31 -12.78 -0.01 -28.64
CA ALA A 31 -12.65 -1.37 -29.14
C ALA A 31 -11.20 -1.82 -28.97
N ASP A 32 -11.00 -2.99 -28.40
CA ASP A 32 -9.72 -3.70 -28.33
C ASP A 32 -9.95 -5.13 -28.84
N ASP A 33 -9.33 -5.45 -29.97
CA ASP A 33 -9.34 -6.78 -30.59
C ASP A 33 -8.04 -7.56 -30.28
N PHE A 34 -7.25 -7.04 -29.33
CA PHE A 34 -5.96 -7.55 -28.88
C PHE A 34 -4.90 -7.73 -29.98
N SER A 35 -5.11 -7.15 -31.17
CA SER A 35 -4.17 -7.22 -32.29
C SER A 35 -2.92 -6.33 -32.13
N THR A 36 -2.95 -5.44 -31.14
CA THR A 36 -1.90 -4.46 -30.85
C THR A 36 -1.59 -4.43 -29.35
N ASN A 37 -0.54 -3.71 -28.94
CA ASN A 37 -0.19 -3.54 -27.52
C ASN A 37 -1.14 -2.55 -26.77
N GLN A 38 -2.35 -2.30 -27.26
CA GLN A 38 -3.29 -1.34 -26.68
C GLN A 38 -3.72 -1.73 -25.24
N LEU A 39 -3.88 -3.02 -24.97
CA LEU A 39 -4.12 -3.54 -23.62
C LEU A 39 -3.04 -3.14 -22.60
N GLU A 40 -1.76 -3.12 -23.01
CA GLU A 40 -0.64 -2.77 -22.12
C GLU A 40 -0.65 -1.28 -21.73
N THR A 41 -1.23 -0.42 -22.57
CA THR A 41 -1.32 1.02 -22.32
C THR A 41 -2.62 1.43 -21.62
N ASP A 42 -3.72 0.74 -21.91
CA ASP A 42 -5.07 1.20 -21.56
C ASP A 42 -5.68 0.47 -20.34
N SER A 43 -5.04 -0.61 -19.87
CA SER A 43 -5.48 -1.34 -18.68
C SER A 43 -5.17 -0.58 -17.36
N TYR A 44 -6.12 -0.62 -16.42
CA TYR A 44 -6.16 0.22 -15.22
C TYR A 44 -5.45 -0.36 -13.99
N SER A 45 -4.96 -1.60 -14.00
CA SER A 45 -4.27 -2.15 -12.82
C SER A 45 -3.48 -3.40 -13.10
N HIS A 46 -2.22 -3.40 -12.63
CA HIS A 46 -1.42 -4.51 -12.07
C HIS A 46 -1.62 -5.92 -12.65
N SER A 47 -2.01 -6.04 -13.92
CA SER A 47 -2.19 -7.29 -14.65
C SER A 47 -0.86 -7.58 -15.33
N ILE A 48 -0.31 -8.76 -15.09
CA ILE A 48 1.02 -9.10 -15.57
C ILE A 48 0.87 -9.81 -16.90
N VAL A 49 1.35 -9.19 -17.98
CA VAL A 49 1.34 -9.78 -19.32
C VAL A 49 2.70 -10.42 -19.58
N TRP A 50 2.73 -11.70 -19.95
CA TRP A 50 3.95 -12.41 -20.34
C TRP A 50 3.88 -12.86 -21.81
N PRO A 51 5.00 -12.86 -22.55
CA PRO A 51 5.08 -13.46 -23.87
C PRO A 51 4.67 -14.94 -23.85
N GLU A 52 4.05 -15.43 -24.93
CA GLU A 52 3.58 -16.81 -25.06
C GLU A 52 4.70 -17.87 -24.83
N GLU A 53 5.96 -17.48 -25.04
CA GLU A 53 7.16 -18.32 -24.91
C GLU A 53 7.86 -18.20 -23.54
N ALA A 54 7.39 -17.35 -22.62
CA ALA A 54 8.02 -17.17 -21.33
C ALA A 54 7.71 -18.33 -20.36
N PHE A 55 8.76 -18.85 -19.71
CA PHE A 55 8.62 -19.91 -18.71
C PHE A 55 7.76 -19.41 -17.53
N PRO A 56 6.74 -20.17 -17.07
CA PRO A 56 5.64 -19.60 -16.32
C PRO A 56 6.10 -18.93 -15.01
N PRO A 57 5.67 -17.69 -14.74
CA PRO A 57 5.86 -17.03 -13.45
C PRO A 57 5.14 -17.79 -12.33
N ALA A 58 5.58 -17.58 -11.09
CA ALA A 58 4.91 -18.15 -9.90
C ALA A 58 3.55 -17.48 -9.57
N GLU A 59 3.16 -16.46 -10.32
CA GLU A 59 1.97 -15.62 -10.11
C GLU A 59 1.01 -15.67 -11.31
N PRO A 60 -0.30 -15.39 -11.13
CA PRO A 60 -1.26 -15.33 -12.23
C PRO A 60 -0.89 -14.28 -13.28
N TYR A 61 -1.08 -14.59 -14.57
CA TYR A 61 -0.68 -13.72 -15.66
C TYR A 61 -1.62 -13.83 -16.88
N LEU A 62 -1.48 -12.87 -17.80
CA LEU A 62 -2.15 -12.83 -19.09
C LEU A 62 -1.15 -13.11 -20.21
N THR A 63 -1.57 -13.74 -21.30
CA THR A 63 -0.72 -13.88 -22.49
C THR A 63 -1.53 -13.78 -23.77
N PHE A 64 -0.95 -13.14 -24.79
CA PHE A 64 -1.54 -13.09 -26.12
C PHE A 64 -1.30 -14.43 -26.83
N THR A 65 -2.31 -14.96 -27.49
CA THR A 65 -2.20 -16.20 -28.26
C THR A 65 -2.69 -16.03 -29.69
N GLN A 66 -2.00 -16.69 -30.62
CA GLN A 66 -2.49 -16.85 -32.00
C GLN A 66 -3.28 -18.15 -32.19
N PHE A 67 -3.47 -18.94 -31.13
CA PHE A 67 -4.09 -20.26 -31.20
C PHE A 67 -5.55 -20.23 -31.70
N ALA A 68 -6.28 -19.13 -31.45
CA ALA A 68 -7.71 -19.06 -31.73
C ALA A 68 -8.06 -18.40 -33.09
N LYS A 69 -7.33 -17.36 -33.53
CA LYS A 69 -7.51 -16.66 -34.83
C LYS A 69 -6.40 -15.62 -35.09
N GLN A 70 -6.48 -14.94 -36.24
CA GLN A 70 -5.94 -13.59 -36.46
C GLN A 70 -7.09 -12.58 -36.52
N PRO A 71 -7.13 -11.53 -35.67
CA PRO A 71 -6.11 -11.12 -34.69
C PRO A 71 -5.96 -12.05 -33.46
N PRO A 72 -4.84 -11.96 -32.72
CA PRO A 72 -4.59 -12.76 -31.51
C PRO A 72 -5.59 -12.46 -30.39
N ALA A 73 -5.93 -13.47 -29.59
CA ALA A 73 -6.83 -13.35 -28.43
C ALA A 73 -6.04 -13.34 -27.11
N LEU A 74 -6.70 -13.01 -26.00
CA LEU A 74 -6.07 -12.93 -24.68
C LEU A 74 -6.41 -14.15 -23.81
N ILE A 75 -5.40 -14.90 -23.37
CA ILE A 75 -5.56 -16.02 -22.43
C ILE A 75 -5.30 -15.53 -20.99
N PHE A 76 -6.19 -15.92 -20.08
CA PHE A 76 -6.02 -15.77 -18.63
C PHE A 76 -5.38 -17.03 -18.05
N TRP A 77 -4.21 -16.91 -17.41
CA TRP A 77 -3.54 -18.00 -16.70
C TRP A 77 -3.59 -17.74 -15.18
N GLY A 78 -4.52 -18.39 -14.50
CA GLY A 78 -4.56 -18.42 -13.04
C GLY A 78 -3.59 -19.45 -12.44
N GLY A 79 -3.13 -19.20 -11.21
CA GLY A 79 -2.17 -20.05 -10.51
C GLY A 79 -2.61 -20.34 -9.07
N LEU A 80 -2.43 -21.58 -8.59
CA LEU A 80 -2.68 -22.00 -7.19
C LEU A 80 -4.08 -21.62 -6.63
N GLY A 81 -5.11 -21.56 -7.48
CA GLY A 81 -6.47 -21.18 -7.08
C GLY A 81 -6.75 -19.68 -7.09
N VAL A 82 -5.82 -18.86 -7.58
CA VAL A 82 -5.98 -17.42 -7.77
C VAL A 82 -6.18 -17.12 -9.26
N PRO A 83 -7.27 -16.43 -9.67
CA PRO A 83 -7.49 -16.06 -11.07
C PRO A 83 -6.55 -14.92 -11.50
N ALA A 84 -6.18 -14.89 -12.78
CA ALA A 84 -5.62 -13.69 -13.39
C ALA A 84 -6.73 -12.64 -13.53
N HIS A 85 -6.38 -11.37 -13.38
CA HIS A 85 -7.30 -10.24 -13.57
C HIS A 85 -6.92 -9.42 -14.80
N LEU A 86 -7.92 -8.76 -15.38
CA LEU A 86 -7.76 -7.71 -16.37
C LEU A 86 -8.78 -6.63 -16.07
N ASN A 87 -8.32 -5.39 -15.92
CA ASN A 87 -9.17 -4.28 -15.54
C ASN A 87 -9.00 -3.12 -16.52
N TYR A 88 -10.12 -2.56 -16.98
CA TYR A 88 -10.16 -1.35 -17.78
C TYR A 88 -10.84 -0.22 -17.03
N CYS A 89 -10.38 0.99 -17.30
CA CYS A 89 -10.96 2.24 -16.82
C CYS A 89 -11.10 3.16 -18.02
N PHE A 90 -12.34 3.43 -18.43
CA PHE A 90 -12.62 4.26 -19.59
C PHE A 90 -12.85 5.70 -19.12
N PRO A 91 -11.86 6.60 -19.30
CA PRO A 91 -11.89 7.93 -18.74
C PRO A 91 -12.97 8.76 -19.44
N ILE A 92 -13.99 9.10 -18.67
CA ILE A 92 -14.96 10.08 -19.09
C ILE A 92 -14.34 11.44 -18.77
N GLY A 93 -13.70 12.03 -19.78
CA GLY A 93 -13.00 13.31 -19.63
C GLY A 93 -13.95 14.46 -19.22
N GLU A 94 -13.39 15.63 -18.94
CA GLU A 94 -14.11 16.86 -18.49
C GLU A 94 -15.24 17.35 -19.43
N SER A 95 -15.49 16.66 -20.55
CA SER A 95 -16.41 17.05 -21.64
C SER A 95 -17.65 16.18 -21.80
N ALA A 96 -17.80 15.06 -21.08
CA ALA A 96 -19.02 14.26 -21.18
C ALA A 96 -20.18 14.89 -20.37
N PRO A 97 -21.37 15.07 -20.95
CA PRO A 97 -22.50 15.65 -20.25
C PRO A 97 -23.25 14.58 -19.45
N GLY A 98 -23.11 14.59 -18.13
CA GLY A 98 -24.04 13.92 -17.21
C GLY A 98 -24.24 12.42 -17.43
N ARG A 99 -25.50 11.97 -17.38
CA ARG A 99 -25.93 10.55 -17.39
C ARG A 99 -25.60 9.88 -18.73
N LEU A 100 -24.92 8.73 -18.68
CA LEU A 100 -24.52 7.94 -19.85
C LEU A 100 -25.33 6.65 -19.95
N ALA A 101 -25.60 6.19 -21.16
CA ALA A 101 -26.19 4.89 -21.47
C ALA A 101 -25.43 4.26 -22.64
N GLY A 102 -25.32 2.93 -22.65
CA GLY A 102 -24.50 2.25 -23.63
C GLY A 102 -24.46 0.73 -23.50
N GLU A 103 -23.54 0.11 -24.22
CA GLU A 103 -23.41 -1.34 -24.34
C GLU A 103 -21.95 -1.76 -24.13
N LEU A 104 -21.76 -2.81 -23.34
CA LEU A 104 -20.51 -3.55 -23.20
C LEU A 104 -20.64 -4.85 -23.97
N GLU A 105 -19.76 -5.07 -24.94
CA GLU A 105 -19.72 -6.27 -25.78
C GLU A 105 -18.37 -6.98 -25.69
N PHE A 106 -18.39 -8.30 -25.60
CA PHE A 106 -17.18 -9.13 -25.63
C PHE A 106 -17.51 -10.60 -25.93
N ASP A 107 -16.54 -11.31 -26.48
CA ASP A 107 -16.62 -12.73 -26.81
C ASP A 107 -15.66 -13.58 -25.95
N ILE A 108 -16.18 -14.69 -25.40
CA ILE A 108 -15.39 -15.71 -24.73
C ILE A 108 -15.29 -16.94 -25.64
N LEU A 109 -14.05 -17.29 -26.04
CA LEU A 109 -13.79 -18.38 -26.97
C LEU A 109 -13.71 -19.76 -26.27
N PRO A 110 -13.96 -20.85 -27.01
CA PRO A 110 -13.80 -22.22 -26.50
C PRO A 110 -12.37 -22.53 -26.04
N GLN A 111 -12.25 -23.40 -25.03
CA GLN A 111 -10.96 -23.75 -24.41
C GLN A 111 -9.93 -24.30 -25.41
N PRO A 112 -8.64 -23.94 -25.27
CA PRO A 112 -7.55 -24.54 -26.05
C PRO A 112 -7.16 -25.96 -25.58
N PHE A 113 -7.58 -26.39 -24.37
CA PHE A 113 -7.20 -27.68 -23.78
C PHE A 113 -8.43 -28.44 -23.24
N PRO A 114 -8.67 -29.71 -23.65
CA PRO A 114 -9.97 -30.37 -23.48
C PRO A 114 -10.26 -31.01 -22.08
N ALA A 115 -9.78 -30.48 -20.95
CA ALA A 115 -9.88 -31.23 -19.67
C ALA A 115 -9.93 -30.47 -18.33
N MET A 116 -10.48 -29.25 -18.24
CA MET A 116 -10.61 -28.52 -16.95
C MET A 116 -12.07 -28.19 -16.59
N PRO A 117 -12.50 -28.33 -15.31
CA PRO A 117 -13.89 -28.05 -14.90
C PRO A 117 -14.22 -26.55 -14.88
N GLU A 118 -15.44 -26.21 -15.32
CA GLU A 118 -16.02 -24.85 -15.32
C GLU A 118 -16.21 -24.24 -13.93
N PRO A 119 -16.17 -22.88 -13.80
CA PRO A 119 -16.30 -21.85 -14.85
C PRO A 119 -14.99 -21.28 -15.43
N LEU A 120 -15.08 -20.72 -16.65
CA LEU A 120 -13.95 -20.12 -17.41
C LEU A 120 -13.47 -18.78 -16.83
N GLY A 121 -14.39 -18.00 -16.24
CA GLY A 121 -14.10 -16.72 -15.61
C GLY A 121 -15.35 -16.03 -15.05
N TYR A 122 -15.14 -14.80 -14.56
CA TYR A 122 -16.15 -13.93 -13.98
C TYR A 122 -16.01 -12.51 -14.54
N LEU A 123 -17.14 -11.85 -14.73
CA LEU A 123 -17.24 -10.43 -15.06
C LEU A 123 -17.81 -9.65 -13.87
N SER A 124 -17.20 -8.50 -13.58
CA SER A 124 -17.82 -7.45 -12.77
C SER A 124 -17.55 -6.08 -13.40
N TYR A 125 -18.48 -5.14 -13.25
CA TYR A 125 -18.31 -3.77 -13.74
C TYR A 125 -18.83 -2.75 -12.73
N SER A 126 -18.37 -1.50 -12.82
CA SER A 126 -18.81 -0.37 -11.99
C SER A 126 -18.94 0.90 -12.82
N LEU A 127 -19.96 1.69 -12.50
CA LEU A 127 -20.30 2.94 -13.19
C LEU A 127 -20.44 4.06 -12.15
N SER A 128 -19.38 4.28 -11.37
CA SER A 128 -19.31 5.25 -10.27
C SER A 128 -18.07 6.11 -10.41
N GLY A 129 -18.13 7.37 -9.96
CA GLY A 129 -16.98 8.28 -9.95
C GLY A 129 -15.79 7.80 -9.10
N ASP A 130 -15.98 6.81 -8.22
CA ASP A 130 -14.94 6.24 -7.35
C ASP A 130 -14.57 4.77 -7.67
N GLY A 131 -15.28 4.10 -8.58
CA GLY A 131 -14.98 2.71 -8.98
C GLY A 131 -15.08 1.65 -7.86
N HIS A 132 -15.66 1.98 -6.69
CA HIS A 132 -15.63 1.10 -5.51
C HIS A 132 -16.89 0.24 -5.31
N VAL A 133 -17.96 0.48 -6.08
CA VAL A 133 -19.20 -0.31 -6.03
C VAL A 133 -19.32 -1.15 -7.29
N TRP A 134 -18.93 -2.42 -7.20
CA TRP A 134 -18.96 -3.37 -8.32
C TRP A 134 -20.28 -4.15 -8.37
N THR A 135 -20.71 -4.56 -9.56
CA THR A 135 -21.72 -5.59 -9.69
C THR A 135 -21.26 -6.89 -9.05
N ILE A 136 -22.20 -7.71 -8.57
CA ILE A 136 -21.89 -9.07 -8.12
C ILE A 136 -21.21 -9.81 -9.29
N PRO A 137 -20.02 -10.42 -9.09
CA PRO A 137 -19.32 -11.14 -10.14
C PRO A 137 -20.23 -12.19 -10.78
N THR A 138 -20.40 -12.09 -12.09
CA THR A 138 -21.26 -12.98 -12.87
C THR A 138 -20.40 -13.99 -13.62
N VAL A 139 -20.75 -15.27 -13.52
CA VAL A 139 -20.07 -16.35 -14.23
C VAL A 139 -20.23 -16.14 -15.73
N VAL A 140 -19.11 -16.19 -16.46
CA VAL A 140 -19.09 -16.19 -17.92
C VAL A 140 -18.65 -17.57 -18.45
N THR A 141 -19.31 -18.02 -19.51
CA THR A 141 -19.09 -19.26 -20.25
C THR A 141 -18.71 -18.92 -21.69
N GLU A 142 -18.43 -19.91 -22.53
CA GLU A 142 -18.24 -19.69 -23.98
C GLU A 142 -19.45 -18.98 -24.61
N GLY A 143 -19.20 -17.94 -25.42
CA GLY A 143 -20.23 -17.23 -26.17
C GLY A 143 -20.02 -15.71 -26.27
N HIS A 144 -20.97 -15.08 -26.96
CA HIS A 144 -21.04 -13.62 -27.16
C HIS A 144 -21.88 -12.97 -26.06
N TYR A 145 -21.34 -11.92 -25.46
CA TYR A 145 -21.98 -11.15 -24.40
C TYR A 145 -22.25 -9.73 -24.87
N LYS A 146 -23.47 -9.27 -24.63
CA LYS A 146 -23.92 -7.90 -24.86
C LYS A 146 -24.70 -7.43 -23.65
N ILE A 147 -24.12 -6.51 -22.89
CA ILE A 147 -24.63 -6.06 -21.60
C ILE A 147 -24.94 -4.58 -21.67
N SER A 148 -26.20 -4.23 -21.46
CA SER A 148 -26.60 -2.81 -21.35
C SER A 148 -26.07 -2.22 -20.04
N ILE A 149 -25.38 -1.08 -20.15
CA ILE A 149 -24.77 -0.36 -19.04
C ILE A 149 -25.24 1.11 -19.03
N GLY A 150 -25.36 1.73 -17.86
CA GLY A 150 -25.73 3.14 -17.75
C GLY A 150 -25.43 3.75 -16.37
N SER A 151 -25.06 5.02 -16.33
CA SER A 151 -24.58 5.72 -15.12
C SER A 151 -25.25 7.08 -14.92
N GLU A 152 -25.55 7.46 -13.68
CA GLU A 152 -26.00 8.82 -13.34
C GLU A 152 -24.87 9.86 -13.31
N GLN A 153 -23.62 9.45 -13.01
CA GLN A 153 -22.37 10.22 -13.09
C GLN A 153 -21.15 9.26 -13.05
N GLY A 154 -20.17 9.43 -13.94
CA GLY A 154 -18.79 8.92 -13.75
C GLY A 154 -18.29 7.82 -14.69
N THR A 155 -16.98 7.53 -14.57
CA THR A 155 -16.12 6.57 -15.29
C THR A 155 -16.68 5.15 -15.38
N CYS A 156 -16.50 4.47 -16.52
CA CYS A 156 -16.83 3.06 -16.67
C CYS A 156 -15.62 2.18 -16.32
N TYR A 157 -15.79 1.30 -15.33
CA TYR A 157 -14.80 0.30 -14.93
C TYR A 157 -15.29 -1.10 -15.31
N VAL A 158 -14.44 -1.88 -15.95
CA VAL A 158 -14.74 -3.26 -16.37
C VAL A 158 -13.62 -4.17 -15.86
N ALA A 159 -13.98 -5.25 -15.17
CA ALA A 159 -13.05 -6.21 -14.59
C ALA A 159 -13.39 -7.64 -15.01
N PHE A 160 -12.43 -8.31 -15.64
CA PHE A 160 -12.47 -9.73 -15.97
C PHE A 160 -11.54 -10.51 -15.04
N LEU A 161 -12.03 -11.63 -14.49
CA LEU A 161 -11.23 -12.55 -13.68
C LEU A 161 -11.31 -13.95 -14.27
N GLY A 162 -10.18 -14.59 -14.56
CA GLY A 162 -10.15 -15.89 -15.22
C GLY A 162 -8.98 -16.76 -14.81
N THR A 163 -9.20 -18.07 -14.78
CA THR A 163 -8.13 -19.06 -14.54
C THR A 163 -7.61 -19.67 -15.84
N PHE A 164 -8.47 -19.80 -16.87
CA PHE A 164 -8.16 -20.37 -18.20
C PHE A 164 -9.08 -19.84 -19.32
N GLY A 165 -9.72 -18.68 -19.12
CA GLY A 165 -10.61 -18.07 -20.12
C GLY A 165 -9.83 -17.47 -21.29
N VAL A 166 -10.44 -17.46 -22.48
CA VAL A 166 -9.90 -16.79 -23.67
C VAL A 166 -10.87 -15.67 -24.07
N LEU A 167 -10.42 -14.42 -23.95
CA LEU A 167 -11.18 -13.22 -24.32
C LEU A 167 -10.74 -12.79 -25.73
N ASP A 168 -11.68 -12.70 -26.67
CA ASP A 168 -11.38 -12.35 -28.07
C ASP A 168 -11.32 -10.84 -28.30
N ASN A 169 -12.24 -10.10 -27.68
CA ASN A 169 -12.40 -8.67 -27.87
C ASN A 169 -13.02 -8.00 -26.64
N LEU A 170 -12.94 -6.68 -26.61
CA LEU A 170 -13.68 -5.81 -25.70
C LEU A 170 -14.16 -4.57 -26.45
N GLU A 171 -15.47 -4.38 -26.52
CA GLU A 171 -16.12 -3.23 -27.12
C GLU A 171 -16.99 -2.51 -26.08
N VAL A 172 -16.88 -1.18 -26.02
CA VAL A 172 -17.67 -0.31 -25.14
C VAL A 172 -18.17 0.87 -25.95
N ASP A 173 -19.49 0.99 -26.10
CA ASP A 173 -20.16 2.16 -26.68
C ASP A 173 -20.93 2.87 -25.56
N LEU A 174 -20.69 4.16 -25.35
CA LEU A 174 -21.37 5.00 -24.38
C LEU A 174 -21.86 6.29 -25.04
N LYS A 175 -23.11 6.67 -24.76
CA LYS A 175 -23.75 7.88 -25.28
C LYS A 175 -24.41 8.66 -24.15
N ALA A 176 -24.37 9.98 -24.22
CA ALA A 176 -25.11 10.82 -23.29
C ALA A 176 -26.59 10.93 -23.71
N ASP A 177 -27.52 10.51 -22.84
CA ASP A 177 -28.95 10.45 -23.15
C ASP A 177 -29.72 11.56 -22.43
N SER A 178 -29.92 12.71 -23.09
CA SER A 178 -30.99 13.70 -22.87
C SER A 178 -30.67 15.05 -23.53
N GLU A 179 -31.66 15.64 -24.21
CA GLU A 179 -31.69 17.06 -24.61
C GLU A 179 -31.28 17.97 -23.42
N ILE A 180 -30.21 18.74 -23.58
CA ILE A 180 -29.69 19.66 -22.56
C ILE A 180 -30.50 20.95 -22.59
N LEU A 181 -31.05 21.38 -21.45
CA LEU A 181 -31.80 22.64 -21.34
C LEU A 181 -30.84 23.80 -21.03
N ARG A 182 -30.69 24.74 -21.95
CA ARG A 182 -29.68 25.81 -21.84
C ARG A 182 -30.27 27.11 -21.34
N VAL A 183 -29.56 27.75 -20.42
CA VAL A 183 -29.90 29.08 -19.90
C VAL A 183 -28.77 30.05 -20.26
N PRO A 184 -29.04 31.23 -20.85
CA PRO A 184 -30.36 31.74 -21.22
C PRO A 184 -30.84 31.33 -22.64
N GLU A 185 -30.08 30.48 -23.35
CA GLU A 185 -30.28 30.18 -24.78
C GLU A 185 -31.68 29.62 -25.11
N ASP A 186 -32.13 28.60 -24.38
CA ASP A 186 -33.44 27.97 -24.56
C ASP A 186 -34.49 28.53 -23.60
N TYR A 187 -34.07 28.87 -22.38
CA TYR A 187 -34.93 29.41 -21.32
C TYR A 187 -34.33 30.69 -20.75
N PRO A 188 -35.12 31.78 -20.61
CA PRO A 188 -34.58 33.07 -20.18
C PRO A 188 -34.15 33.11 -18.70
N THR A 189 -34.58 32.15 -17.87
CA THR A 189 -34.24 32.08 -16.44
C THR A 189 -33.99 30.64 -16.02
N ILE A 190 -33.22 30.48 -14.94
CA ILE A 190 -32.84 29.16 -14.41
C ILE A 190 -34.07 28.38 -13.96
N GLN A 191 -35.00 29.02 -13.24
CA GLN A 191 -36.22 28.36 -12.76
C GLN A 191 -37.09 27.83 -13.91
N ARG A 192 -37.18 28.55 -15.04
CA ARG A 192 -37.99 28.08 -16.17
C ARG A 192 -37.41 26.83 -16.82
N ALA A 193 -36.08 26.72 -16.88
CA ALA A 193 -35.44 25.49 -17.33
C ALA A 193 -35.69 24.34 -16.34
N ILE A 194 -35.56 24.60 -15.02
CA ILE A 194 -35.88 23.60 -13.98
C ILE A 194 -37.33 23.13 -14.07
N ASP A 195 -38.28 24.04 -14.27
CA ASP A 195 -39.69 23.72 -14.38
C ASP A 195 -39.97 22.84 -15.61
N ALA A 196 -39.26 23.08 -16.73
CA ALA A 196 -39.35 22.29 -17.95
C ALA A 196 -38.61 20.94 -17.89
N ALA A 197 -37.59 20.84 -17.04
CA ALA A 197 -36.79 19.62 -16.90
C ALA A 197 -37.60 18.42 -16.43
N SER A 198 -37.37 17.27 -17.04
CA SER A 198 -37.79 15.96 -16.53
C SER A 198 -36.71 15.39 -15.60
N PRO A 199 -37.06 14.49 -14.66
CA PRO A 199 -36.06 13.79 -13.85
C PRO A 199 -34.98 13.14 -14.74
N GLY A 200 -33.72 13.32 -14.37
CA GLY A 200 -32.52 12.85 -15.08
C GLY A 200 -31.92 13.86 -16.07
N GLN A 201 -32.57 15.00 -16.34
CA GLN A 201 -32.08 15.98 -17.30
C GLN A 201 -31.09 16.99 -16.72
N ASP A 202 -30.27 17.56 -17.61
CA ASP A 202 -29.32 18.63 -17.33
C ASP A 202 -29.89 20.02 -17.67
N VAL A 203 -29.89 20.91 -16.69
CA VAL A 203 -30.05 22.36 -16.85
C VAL A 203 -28.66 23.00 -16.83
N VAL A 204 -28.20 23.47 -17.99
CA VAL A 204 -26.86 24.04 -18.16
C VAL A 204 -26.92 25.55 -18.27
N VAL A 205 -26.29 26.22 -17.31
CA VAL A 205 -26.31 27.68 -17.18
C VAL A 205 -25.02 28.29 -17.73
N SER A 206 -25.14 29.07 -18.79
CA SER A 206 -24.01 29.77 -19.43
C SER A 206 -23.36 30.80 -18.48
N PRO A 207 -22.09 31.17 -18.71
CA PRO A 207 -21.42 32.24 -17.96
C PRO A 207 -22.24 33.52 -17.90
N GLY A 208 -22.28 34.16 -16.73
CA GLY A 208 -23.02 35.39 -16.50
C GLY A 208 -23.44 35.59 -15.04
N THR A 209 -24.00 36.76 -14.76
CA THR A 209 -24.59 37.09 -13.45
C THR A 209 -26.10 37.04 -13.55
N TYR A 210 -26.71 36.11 -12.82
CA TYR A 210 -28.13 35.83 -12.79
C TYR A 210 -28.73 36.40 -11.51
N TRP A 211 -29.71 37.30 -11.66
CA TRP A 211 -30.40 37.97 -10.56
C TRP A 211 -31.87 38.19 -10.93
N GLY A 212 -32.69 38.58 -9.95
CA GLY A 212 -34.12 38.81 -10.15
C GLY A 212 -34.96 37.53 -10.22
N GLU A 213 -36.26 37.71 -10.40
CA GLU A 213 -37.25 36.64 -10.38
C GLU A 213 -36.90 35.50 -11.36
N GLY A 214 -36.96 34.26 -10.86
CA GLY A 214 -36.59 33.05 -11.61
C GLY A 214 -35.09 32.71 -11.64
N ASN A 215 -34.23 33.51 -10.99
CA ASN A 215 -32.79 33.26 -10.88
C ASN A 215 -32.29 33.15 -9.43
N TRP A 216 -33.15 33.47 -8.47
CA TRP A 216 -32.95 33.33 -7.02
C TRP A 216 -34.14 32.60 -6.42
N ASN A 217 -34.01 32.10 -5.19
CA ASN A 217 -34.95 31.22 -4.52
C ASN A 217 -35.33 30.03 -5.41
N LEU A 218 -34.34 29.44 -6.07
CA LEU A 218 -34.53 28.36 -7.02
C LEU A 218 -35.03 27.10 -6.29
N GLU A 219 -36.09 26.50 -6.82
CA GLU A 219 -36.73 25.30 -6.29
C GLU A 219 -36.62 24.17 -7.32
N LEU A 220 -36.10 23.01 -6.89
CA LEU A 220 -35.82 21.87 -7.77
C LEU A 220 -37.03 20.94 -7.98
N ARG A 221 -38.17 21.26 -7.36
CA ARG A 221 -39.48 20.62 -7.57
C ARG A 221 -39.49 19.12 -7.26
N GLY A 222 -38.65 18.67 -6.32
CA GLY A 222 -38.52 17.25 -6.00
C GLY A 222 -37.89 16.42 -7.14
N LYS A 223 -37.34 17.05 -8.18
CA LYS A 223 -36.79 16.37 -9.35
C LYS A 223 -35.33 16.00 -9.11
N ALA A 224 -34.97 14.77 -9.45
CA ALA A 224 -33.59 14.32 -9.56
C ALA A 224 -32.98 14.85 -10.87
N ILE A 225 -32.59 16.13 -10.90
CA ILE A 225 -32.00 16.82 -12.06
C ILE A 225 -30.62 17.37 -11.72
N THR A 226 -29.83 17.62 -12.75
CA THR A 226 -28.56 18.34 -12.62
C THR A 226 -28.76 19.80 -13.03
N VAL A 227 -28.54 20.73 -12.10
CA VAL A 227 -28.41 22.15 -12.41
C VAL A 227 -26.93 22.50 -12.28
N ARG A 228 -26.29 22.85 -13.40
CA ARG A 228 -24.84 23.11 -13.41
C ARG A 228 -24.47 24.31 -14.25
N SER A 229 -23.36 24.96 -13.89
CA SER A 229 -22.75 25.95 -14.76
C SER A 229 -22.04 25.31 -15.96
N LYS A 230 -21.87 26.11 -17.01
CA LYS A 230 -21.12 25.71 -18.21
C LYS A 230 -19.61 25.91 -18.09
N ARG A 231 -19.14 26.88 -17.29
CA ARG A 231 -17.70 27.20 -17.13
C ARG A 231 -17.23 27.34 -15.68
N GLY A 232 -17.93 26.71 -14.74
CA GLY A 232 -17.54 26.70 -13.33
C GLY A 232 -17.96 27.96 -12.54
N PRO A 233 -17.68 27.96 -11.23
CA PRO A 233 -18.23 28.92 -10.29
C PRO A 233 -17.66 30.33 -10.46
N GLU A 234 -16.45 30.47 -11.01
CA GLU A 234 -15.80 31.77 -11.23
C GLU A 234 -16.52 32.64 -12.27
N GLU A 235 -17.37 32.03 -13.09
CA GLU A 235 -17.96 32.68 -14.27
C GLU A 235 -19.49 32.68 -14.31
N THR A 236 -20.12 31.81 -13.52
CA THR A 236 -21.58 31.71 -13.43
C THR A 236 -22.02 32.05 -12.01
N ILE A 237 -22.56 33.25 -11.84
CA ILE A 237 -22.89 33.85 -10.55
C ILE A 237 -24.40 33.95 -10.38
N ILE A 238 -24.93 33.40 -9.29
CA ILE A 238 -26.28 33.66 -8.79
C ILE A 238 -26.18 34.75 -7.73
N ASP A 239 -26.63 35.95 -8.08
CA ASP A 239 -26.61 37.12 -7.20
C ASP A 239 -27.99 37.32 -6.55
N CYS A 240 -28.04 37.10 -5.24
CA CYS A 240 -29.27 37.16 -4.47
C CYS A 240 -29.62 38.59 -3.99
N GLN A 241 -28.79 39.59 -4.34
CA GLN A 241 -28.99 41.02 -4.11
C GLN A 241 -29.22 41.45 -2.64
N GLY A 242 -28.70 40.72 -1.65
CA GLY A 242 -28.51 41.21 -0.28
C GLY A 242 -27.35 42.23 -0.19
N PRO A 243 -27.14 42.95 0.93
CA PRO A 243 -27.74 42.80 2.27
C PRO A 243 -28.91 43.76 2.57
N TYR A 244 -29.63 43.49 3.68
CA TYR A 244 -30.77 44.21 4.28
C TYR A 244 -31.05 45.65 3.78
N GLN A 245 -32.23 45.86 3.18
CA GLN A 245 -32.75 47.18 2.76
C GLN A 245 -33.88 47.73 3.67
N GLY A 246 -33.86 47.39 4.96
CA GLY A 246 -34.85 47.88 5.92
C GLY A 246 -35.98 46.89 6.23
N PRO A 247 -36.84 47.22 7.22
CA PRO A 247 -37.90 46.35 7.69
C PRO A 247 -38.93 46.05 6.60
N GLY A 248 -39.30 44.77 6.43
CA GLY A 248 -40.39 44.35 5.54
C GLY A 248 -39.99 43.95 4.12
N LYS A 249 -38.71 43.93 3.76
CA LYS A 249 -38.26 43.30 2.51
C LYS A 249 -38.10 41.79 2.69
N LEU A 250 -38.64 41.03 1.74
CA LEU A 250 -38.43 39.58 1.66
C LEU A 250 -36.95 39.33 1.34
N GLY A 251 -36.31 38.50 2.14
CA GLY A 251 -34.97 37.99 1.87
C GLY A 251 -34.98 37.02 0.70
N ASN A 252 -33.84 36.88 0.02
CA ASN A 252 -33.67 35.95 -1.09
C ASN A 252 -32.41 35.13 -0.87
N ARG A 253 -32.46 33.86 -1.24
CA ARG A 253 -31.34 32.92 -1.25
C ARG A 253 -31.09 32.41 -2.67
N GLY A 254 -30.03 31.64 -2.89
CA GLY A 254 -29.77 31.00 -4.18
C GLY A 254 -30.76 29.86 -4.43
N PHE A 255 -30.77 28.89 -3.51
CA PHE A 255 -31.60 27.68 -3.62
C PHE A 255 -32.39 27.41 -2.35
N TYR A 256 -33.65 27.00 -2.52
CA TYR A 256 -34.50 26.44 -1.47
C TYR A 256 -34.96 25.06 -1.91
N ILE A 257 -34.50 24.02 -1.20
CA ILE A 257 -34.65 22.62 -1.59
C ILE A 257 -35.46 21.96 -0.48
N HIS A 258 -36.72 21.63 -0.78
CA HIS A 258 -37.74 21.39 0.25
C HIS A 258 -38.79 20.33 -0.09
N GLU A 259 -38.72 19.73 -1.27
CA GLU A 259 -39.74 18.79 -1.78
C GLU A 259 -39.25 17.33 -1.76
N GLY A 260 -38.25 17.02 -0.92
CA GLY A 260 -37.73 15.66 -0.73
C GLY A 260 -36.66 15.24 -1.75
N GLU A 261 -35.98 16.20 -2.36
CA GLU A 261 -34.86 15.95 -3.27
C GLU A 261 -33.78 15.07 -2.63
N GLY A 262 -33.35 14.01 -3.33
CA GLY A 262 -32.30 13.09 -2.87
C GLY A 262 -30.92 13.39 -3.48
N ALA A 263 -29.95 12.51 -3.23
CA ALA A 263 -28.55 12.72 -3.66
C ALA A 263 -28.36 12.81 -5.18
N GLY A 264 -29.29 12.25 -5.96
CA GLY A 264 -29.31 12.37 -7.43
C GLY A 264 -29.72 13.75 -7.95
N THR A 265 -30.12 14.68 -7.08
CA THR A 265 -30.30 16.09 -7.41
C THR A 265 -28.98 16.83 -7.21
N LEU A 266 -28.39 17.35 -8.29
CA LEU A 266 -27.07 17.98 -8.29
C LEU A 266 -27.16 19.49 -8.53
N ILE A 267 -26.52 20.27 -7.66
CA ILE A 267 -26.18 21.69 -7.89
C ILE A 267 -24.67 21.80 -8.04
N GLN A 268 -24.20 22.24 -9.21
CA GLN A 268 -22.76 22.25 -9.49
C GLN A 268 -22.25 23.54 -10.11
N GLY A 269 -21.09 24.01 -9.63
CA GLY A 269 -20.29 24.97 -10.38
C GLY A 269 -20.80 26.41 -10.32
N PHE A 270 -21.52 26.82 -9.28
CA PHE A 270 -22.03 28.19 -9.16
C PHE A 270 -21.29 29.00 -8.10
N THR A 271 -21.06 30.28 -8.38
CA THR A 271 -20.94 31.25 -7.28
C THR A 271 -22.34 31.65 -6.83
N ILE A 272 -22.66 31.50 -5.54
CA ILE A 272 -23.88 32.02 -4.92
C ILE A 272 -23.46 33.10 -3.94
N GLN A 273 -23.93 34.32 -4.17
CA GLN A 273 -23.52 35.47 -3.36
C GLN A 273 -24.67 36.33 -2.88
N TYR A 274 -24.42 37.04 -1.78
CA TYR A 274 -25.34 38.01 -1.19
C TYR A 274 -26.71 37.43 -0.86
N GLY A 275 -26.77 36.13 -0.59
CA GLY A 275 -27.97 35.45 -0.09
C GLY A 275 -28.31 35.95 1.31
N TYR A 276 -29.54 36.38 1.53
CA TYR A 276 -29.94 37.01 2.78
C TYR A 276 -31.37 36.65 3.16
N ILE A 277 -31.55 36.11 4.37
CA ILE A 277 -32.88 35.86 4.94
C ILE A 277 -32.97 36.58 6.30
N PRO A 278 -33.92 37.52 6.48
CA PRO A 278 -34.12 38.23 7.74
C PRO A 278 -34.32 37.28 8.92
N GLY A 279 -33.72 37.62 10.06
CA GLY A 279 -33.91 36.88 11.30
C GLY A 279 -35.29 37.09 11.90
N GLY A 280 -35.77 36.11 12.67
CA GLY A 280 -37.03 36.18 13.41
C GLY A 280 -36.85 35.74 14.87
N ASP A 281 -37.76 36.17 15.76
CA ASP A 281 -37.70 35.91 17.21
C ASP A 281 -37.90 34.43 17.60
N ASN A 282 -38.24 33.54 16.65
CA ASN A 282 -38.94 32.27 16.95
C ASN A 282 -38.19 30.98 16.57
N PHE A 283 -36.99 31.03 15.99
CA PHE A 283 -36.30 29.79 15.61
C PHE A 283 -35.39 29.28 16.73
N PHE A 284 -36.00 28.62 17.72
CA PHE A 284 -35.26 27.83 18.70
C PHE A 284 -35.39 26.34 18.35
N ASP A 285 -34.27 25.62 18.36
CA ASP A 285 -34.21 24.16 18.15
C ASP A 285 -35.16 23.37 19.08
N THR A 286 -35.61 23.97 20.19
CA THR A 286 -36.53 23.36 21.16
C THR A 286 -38.01 23.38 20.74
N GLN A 287 -38.39 24.12 19.70
CA GLN A 287 -39.76 24.12 19.16
C GLN A 287 -39.87 23.15 17.98
N PRO A 288 -41.06 22.58 17.67
CA PRO A 288 -41.27 21.82 16.44
C PRO A 288 -40.90 22.64 15.20
N HIS A 289 -40.20 22.03 14.25
CA HIS A 289 -39.88 22.69 12.98
C HIS A 289 -41.15 22.91 12.16
N VAL A 290 -41.34 24.13 11.67
CA VAL A 290 -42.40 24.47 10.71
C VAL A 290 -41.71 24.80 9.39
N SER A 291 -41.98 23.99 8.37
CA SER A 291 -41.43 24.21 7.03
C SER A 291 -41.81 25.57 6.46
N GLY A 292 -40.87 26.21 5.78
CA GLY A 292 -41.14 27.46 5.08
C GLY A 292 -39.90 28.21 4.62
N SER A 293 -40.04 28.85 3.45
CA SER A 293 -38.97 29.61 2.82
C SER A 293 -38.54 30.85 3.62
N SER A 294 -39.35 31.33 4.56
CA SER A 294 -38.99 32.45 5.45
C SER A 294 -38.13 32.06 6.65
N ASN A 295 -37.85 30.77 6.84
CA ASN A 295 -37.01 30.31 7.95
C ASN A 295 -35.60 30.92 7.83
N PRO A 296 -35.03 31.49 8.91
CA PRO A 296 -33.74 32.17 8.88
C PRO A 296 -32.57 31.18 8.90
N ILE A 297 -32.57 30.28 7.91
CA ILE A 297 -31.67 29.15 7.75
C ILE A 297 -31.17 29.15 6.31
N GLY A 298 -29.86 28.95 6.12
CA GLY A 298 -29.28 28.84 4.78
C GLY A 298 -29.41 30.13 3.98
N GLY A 299 -28.57 31.12 4.26
CA GLY A 299 -28.61 32.41 3.56
C GLY A 299 -28.37 32.25 2.06
N GLY A 300 -27.45 31.37 1.66
CA GLY A 300 -27.19 31.00 0.26
C GLY A 300 -28.02 29.79 -0.21
N ILE A 301 -27.95 28.68 0.52
CA ILE A 301 -28.68 27.44 0.20
C ILE A 301 -29.38 26.91 1.44
N TYR A 302 -30.67 26.59 1.33
CA TYR A 302 -31.41 25.95 2.41
C TYR A 302 -31.94 24.57 1.97
N CYS A 303 -31.47 23.52 2.65
CA CYS A 303 -31.96 22.15 2.51
C CYS A 303 -32.93 21.82 3.66
N GLU A 304 -34.18 21.56 3.34
CA GLU A 304 -35.25 21.26 4.29
C GLU A 304 -35.91 19.93 3.92
N ASN A 305 -35.78 18.90 4.75
CA ASN A 305 -36.27 17.55 4.42
C ASN A 305 -35.69 16.99 3.10
N ALA A 306 -34.50 17.42 2.71
CA ALA A 306 -33.86 17.08 1.43
C ALA A 306 -32.38 16.77 1.61
N GLY A 307 -31.82 15.95 0.72
CA GLY A 307 -30.42 15.56 0.69
C GLY A 307 -29.78 15.69 -0.69
N PRO A 308 -29.73 16.90 -1.28
CA PRO A 308 -29.12 17.13 -2.58
C PRO A 308 -27.59 17.02 -2.52
N THR A 309 -26.96 16.86 -3.68
CA THR A 309 -25.52 17.02 -3.86
C THR A 309 -25.21 18.46 -4.28
N ILE A 310 -24.39 19.16 -3.49
CA ILE A 310 -23.88 20.51 -3.75
C ILE A 310 -22.38 20.39 -3.98
N MET A 311 -21.94 20.65 -5.21
CA MET A 311 -20.56 20.34 -5.62
C MET A 311 -19.90 21.51 -6.34
N ASP A 312 -18.61 21.75 -6.07
CA ASP A 312 -17.80 22.72 -6.82
C ASP A 312 -18.42 24.13 -6.85
N CYS A 313 -19.04 24.52 -5.74
CA CYS A 313 -19.70 25.83 -5.62
C CYS A 313 -18.88 26.78 -4.74
N ILE A 314 -18.94 28.07 -5.06
CA ILE A 314 -18.43 29.15 -4.22
C ILE A 314 -19.62 29.84 -3.56
N ILE A 315 -19.75 29.75 -2.24
CA ILE A 315 -20.84 30.39 -1.49
C ILE A 315 -20.23 31.49 -0.65
N ARG A 316 -20.58 32.74 -0.94
CA ARG A 316 -19.90 33.87 -0.31
C ARG A 316 -20.80 35.03 0.06
N ASP A 317 -20.41 35.74 1.12
CA ASP A 317 -21.09 36.96 1.56
C ASP A 317 -22.60 36.80 1.78
N CYS A 318 -23.02 35.57 2.12
CA CYS A 318 -24.41 35.24 2.47
C CYS A 318 -24.63 35.37 3.99
N GLY A 319 -25.85 35.64 4.43
CA GLY A 319 -26.15 35.72 5.86
C GLY A 319 -27.59 35.51 6.29
N THR A 320 -27.73 34.87 7.45
CA THR A 320 -29.00 34.65 8.15
C THR A 320 -28.71 34.27 9.62
N GLU A 321 -29.65 33.72 10.39
CA GLU A 321 -29.42 33.36 11.80
C GLU A 321 -28.72 32.01 11.96
N PHE A 322 -29.02 31.03 11.10
CA PHE A 322 -28.43 29.69 11.11
C PHE A 322 -27.85 29.31 9.73
N GLY A 323 -26.56 29.02 9.64
CA GLY A 323 -25.96 28.59 8.37
C GLY A 323 -25.94 29.75 7.38
N GLY A 324 -25.08 30.74 7.62
CA GLY A 324 -25.02 31.96 6.79
C GLY A 324 -24.86 31.63 5.30
N GLY A 325 -24.06 30.61 4.97
CA GLY A 325 -23.95 30.04 3.63
C GLY A 325 -25.00 28.95 3.39
N ILE A 326 -24.84 27.80 4.03
CA ILE A 326 -25.69 26.61 3.86
C ILE A 326 -26.38 26.26 5.18
N GLY A 327 -27.67 25.98 5.13
CA GLY A 327 -28.41 25.44 6.26
C GLY A 327 -29.11 24.14 5.90
N CYS A 328 -29.14 23.19 6.84
CA CYS A 328 -29.78 21.89 6.68
C CYS A 328 -30.68 21.57 7.88
N VAL A 329 -31.91 21.15 7.59
CA VAL A 329 -32.88 20.70 8.58
C VAL A 329 -33.52 19.40 8.11
N ASN A 330 -33.48 18.36 8.96
CA ASN A 330 -34.04 17.04 8.70
C ASN A 330 -33.65 16.45 7.32
N GLY A 331 -32.44 16.76 6.87
CA GLY A 331 -31.94 16.43 5.53
C GLY A 331 -30.59 15.71 5.57
N ALA A 332 -30.13 15.25 4.41
CA ALA A 332 -28.85 14.54 4.29
C ALA A 332 -28.03 15.02 3.07
N PRO A 333 -27.65 16.31 3.02
CA PRO A 333 -26.96 16.87 1.87
C PRO A 333 -25.51 16.37 1.79
N VAL A 334 -25.01 16.23 0.55
CA VAL A 334 -23.59 16.03 0.25
C VAL A 334 -23.01 17.36 -0.21
N ILE A 335 -22.04 17.91 0.51
CA ILE A 335 -21.37 19.17 0.21
C ILE A 335 -19.92 18.83 -0.13
N ALA A 336 -19.53 18.98 -1.40
CA ALA A 336 -18.25 18.48 -1.88
C ALA A 336 -17.48 19.53 -2.69
N LYS A 337 -16.18 19.70 -2.43
CA LYS A 337 -15.33 20.63 -3.21
C LYS A 337 -15.85 22.07 -3.22
N CYS A 338 -16.58 22.47 -2.19
CA CYS A 338 -17.15 23.81 -2.10
C CYS A 338 -16.23 24.75 -1.33
N ARG A 339 -16.24 26.03 -1.71
CA ARG A 339 -15.61 27.12 -0.97
C ARG A 339 -16.69 27.98 -0.33
N ILE A 340 -16.72 28.06 1.00
CA ILE A 340 -17.70 28.86 1.73
C ILE A 340 -16.98 29.95 2.52
N SER A 341 -17.21 31.21 2.18
CA SER A 341 -16.41 32.30 2.73
C SER A 341 -17.12 33.63 2.90
N GLY A 342 -16.77 34.38 3.95
CA GLY A 342 -17.38 35.70 4.22
C GLY A 342 -18.85 35.61 4.62
N CYS A 343 -19.38 34.41 4.86
CA CYS A 343 -20.76 34.24 5.29
C CYS A 343 -20.91 34.61 6.77
N LYS A 344 -22.07 35.14 7.13
CA LYS A 344 -22.37 35.60 8.49
C LYS A 344 -23.60 34.91 9.06
N ALA A 345 -23.48 34.38 10.27
CA ALA A 345 -24.61 33.94 11.07
C ALA A 345 -24.92 34.96 12.18
N GLY A 346 -26.17 35.37 12.29
CA GLY A 346 -26.68 36.21 13.38
C GLY A 346 -26.58 37.72 13.17
N GLY A 347 -27.37 38.47 13.94
CA GLY A 347 -27.45 39.93 13.87
C GLY A 347 -28.37 40.45 12.76
N PHE A 348 -29.24 39.59 12.23
CA PHE A 348 -30.19 39.90 11.17
C PHE A 348 -31.65 39.92 11.65
N GLY A 349 -31.88 39.59 12.92
CA GLY A 349 -33.13 39.77 13.66
C GLY A 349 -32.88 40.45 15.01
N ASN A 350 -33.41 39.88 16.09
CA ASN A 350 -33.22 40.39 17.45
C ASN A 350 -31.73 40.41 17.83
N PRO A 351 -31.19 41.47 18.48
CA PRO A 351 -29.79 41.53 18.90
C PRO A 351 -29.31 40.38 19.81
N LYS A 352 -30.24 39.60 20.38
CA LYS A 352 -29.97 38.46 21.27
C LYS A 352 -30.06 37.08 20.61
N SER A 353 -30.34 37.01 19.31
CA SER A 353 -30.53 35.75 18.56
C SER A 353 -29.30 34.84 18.60
N GLY A 354 -28.09 35.42 18.53
CA GLY A 354 -26.82 34.68 18.45
C GLY A 354 -26.64 34.02 17.08
N GLY A 355 -25.41 34.04 16.55
CA GLY A 355 -25.12 33.40 15.26
C GLY A 355 -24.80 31.91 15.41
N PHE A 356 -25.38 31.05 14.58
CA PHE A 356 -25.10 29.61 14.60
C PHE A 356 -24.61 29.11 13.24
N GLY A 357 -23.34 28.72 13.14
CA GLY A 357 -22.76 28.23 11.88
C GLY A 357 -22.65 29.34 10.84
N GLY A 358 -21.61 30.18 10.93
CA GLY A 358 -21.41 31.28 9.97
C GLY A 358 -21.39 30.80 8.53
N ALA A 359 -20.79 29.65 8.27
CA ALA A 359 -20.80 28.96 6.98
C ALA A 359 -21.95 27.96 6.88
N ILE A 360 -21.96 26.95 7.76
CA ILE A 360 -22.86 25.79 7.66
C ILE A 360 -23.56 25.54 8.99
N ALA A 361 -24.88 25.35 8.97
CA ALA A 361 -25.64 24.85 10.11
C ALA A 361 -26.37 23.53 9.77
N ILE A 362 -26.17 22.51 10.61
CA ILE A 362 -26.77 21.17 10.49
C ILE A 362 -27.61 20.91 11.72
N LEU A 363 -28.93 20.83 11.53
CA LEU A 363 -29.91 20.89 12.61
C LEU A 363 -30.92 19.75 12.51
N ARG A 364 -31.51 19.40 13.67
CA ARG A 364 -32.70 18.56 13.79
C ARG A 364 -32.60 17.20 13.07
N ARG A 365 -31.73 16.31 13.55
CA ARG A 365 -31.56 14.95 13.03
C ARG A 365 -31.18 14.89 11.55
N SER A 366 -30.48 15.91 11.06
CA SER A 366 -29.85 15.86 9.75
C SER A 366 -28.64 14.94 9.76
N ASP A 367 -28.17 14.51 8.60
CA ASP A 367 -26.95 13.71 8.44
C ASP A 367 -26.17 14.15 7.19
N ALA A 368 -25.31 15.16 7.34
CA ALA A 368 -24.62 15.77 6.21
C ALA A 368 -23.23 15.15 5.97
N THR A 369 -22.84 15.04 4.70
CA THR A 369 -21.46 14.70 4.32
C THR A 369 -20.77 15.94 3.75
N ILE A 370 -19.64 16.34 4.32
CA ILE A 370 -18.86 17.51 3.91
C ILE A 370 -17.46 17.03 3.53
N ARG A 371 -17.07 17.14 2.26
CA ARG A 371 -15.77 16.63 1.80
C ARG A 371 -15.01 17.60 0.93
N SER A 372 -13.69 17.66 1.12
CA SER A 372 -12.78 18.51 0.33
C SER A 372 -13.24 19.97 0.26
N CYS A 373 -13.89 20.48 1.30
CA CYS A 373 -14.42 21.84 1.33
C CYS A 373 -13.43 22.79 2.01
N VAL A 374 -13.41 24.04 1.53
CA VAL A 374 -12.69 25.14 2.18
C VAL A 374 -13.70 26.08 2.82
N ILE A 375 -13.72 26.13 4.15
CA ILE A 375 -14.65 26.91 4.97
C ILE A 375 -13.84 27.98 5.69
N GLN A 376 -13.87 29.21 5.18
CA GLN A 376 -12.96 30.25 5.65
C GLN A 376 -13.50 31.65 5.80
N GLY A 377 -13.02 32.40 6.79
CA GLY A 377 -13.40 33.79 6.99
C GLY A 377 -14.89 33.99 7.25
N ASN A 378 -15.57 32.98 7.81
CA ASN A 378 -16.98 33.08 8.17
C ASN A 378 -17.14 33.59 9.60
N HIS A 379 -18.28 34.23 9.86
CA HIS A 379 -18.45 35.04 11.06
C HIS A 379 -19.74 34.69 11.83
N GLY A 380 -19.60 34.35 13.10
CA GLY A 380 -20.72 34.28 14.04
C GLY A 380 -21.00 35.64 14.70
N TYR A 381 -22.25 35.98 14.95
CA TYR A 381 -22.61 37.17 15.72
C TYR A 381 -22.66 36.87 17.24
N TYR A 382 -22.47 37.92 18.05
CA TYR A 382 -22.44 37.96 19.51
C TYR A 382 -23.10 36.77 20.24
N ASN A 383 -22.36 36.11 21.14
CA ASN A 383 -22.78 34.90 21.89
C ASN A 383 -23.23 33.71 21.02
N GLY A 384 -22.73 33.62 19.79
CA GLY A 384 -23.00 32.54 18.86
C GLY A 384 -22.26 31.23 19.15
N PHE A 385 -22.43 30.27 18.24
CA PHE A 385 -21.73 28.98 18.21
C PHE A 385 -21.35 28.60 16.78
N GLY A 386 -20.10 28.17 16.56
CA GLY A 386 -19.68 27.70 15.22
C GLY A 386 -19.48 28.87 14.27
N GLY A 387 -18.35 29.58 14.34
CA GLY A 387 -18.02 30.63 13.36
C GLY A 387 -17.98 30.07 11.94
N GLY A 388 -17.47 28.86 11.76
CA GLY A 388 -17.58 28.07 10.54
C GLY A 388 -18.82 27.18 10.54
N ILE A 389 -18.77 26.08 11.28
CA ILE A 389 -19.78 25.02 11.25
C ILE A 389 -20.48 24.88 12.60
N TYR A 390 -21.80 24.72 12.58
CA TYR A 390 -22.58 24.35 13.74
C TYR A 390 -23.37 23.06 13.50
N VAL A 391 -23.19 22.06 14.37
CA VAL A 391 -23.94 20.79 14.36
C VAL A 391 -24.70 20.66 15.66
N ARG A 392 -26.01 20.45 15.58
CA ARG A 392 -26.84 20.22 16.77
C ARG A 392 -27.83 19.08 16.61
N ALA A 393 -27.77 18.13 17.53
CA ALA A 393 -28.58 16.91 17.57
C ALA A 393 -28.69 16.24 16.18
N SER A 394 -27.55 16.16 15.47
CA SER A 394 -27.45 15.76 14.07
C SER A 394 -26.13 15.04 13.77
N GLY A 395 -26.09 14.33 12.64
CA GLY A 395 -24.92 13.69 12.06
C GLY A 395 -24.14 14.63 11.13
N ALA A 396 -22.81 14.53 11.15
CA ALA A 396 -21.95 15.14 10.14
C ALA A 396 -20.68 14.31 9.92
N ARG A 397 -20.37 13.97 8.66
CA ARG A 397 -19.07 13.39 8.28
C ARG A 397 -18.25 14.44 7.54
N MET A 398 -17.05 14.74 8.02
CA MET A 398 -16.12 15.70 7.45
C MET A 398 -14.86 15.01 6.97
N GLU A 399 -14.48 15.18 5.70
CA GLU A 399 -13.34 14.48 5.11
C GLU A 399 -12.48 15.42 4.26
N GLY A 400 -11.19 15.56 4.57
CA GLY A 400 -10.29 16.41 3.76
C GLY A 400 -10.68 17.89 3.73
N CYS A 401 -11.35 18.40 4.76
CA CYS A 401 -11.84 19.78 4.79
C CYS A 401 -10.83 20.74 5.46
N GLU A 402 -10.74 21.96 4.93
CA GLU A 402 -9.98 23.07 5.52
C GLU A 402 -10.95 24.06 6.18
N ILE A 403 -10.92 24.14 7.51
CA ILE A 403 -11.81 24.99 8.31
C ILE A 403 -10.95 26.02 9.03
N GLN A 404 -10.85 27.21 8.44
CA GLN A 404 -9.83 28.16 8.83
C GLN A 404 -10.26 29.61 8.92
N THR A 405 -9.65 30.39 9.80
CA THR A 405 -9.90 31.85 9.89
C THR A 405 -11.36 32.23 10.14
N ASN A 406 -12.15 31.33 10.73
CA ASN A 406 -13.53 31.61 11.13
C ASN A 406 -13.55 32.18 12.55
N ASP A 407 -14.39 33.19 12.81
CA ASP A 407 -14.40 33.93 14.08
C ASP A 407 -15.80 34.51 14.38
N ALA A 408 -15.91 35.37 15.39
CA ALA A 408 -17.15 36.08 15.74
C ALA A 408 -16.93 37.32 16.60
N ASP A 409 -18.00 38.10 16.73
CA ASP A 409 -18.13 39.10 17.80
C ASP A 409 -18.16 38.40 19.18
N SER A 410 -17.61 39.07 20.20
CA SER A 410 -17.38 38.54 21.57
C SER A 410 -18.39 37.50 22.08
N GLY A 411 -17.89 36.46 22.76
CA GLY A 411 -18.71 35.43 23.41
C GLY A 411 -18.93 34.14 22.62
N LEU A 412 -18.36 34.00 21.42
CA LEU A 412 -18.46 32.80 20.57
C LEU A 412 -17.73 31.59 21.16
N LYS A 413 -18.34 30.42 20.97
CA LYS A 413 -17.71 29.10 21.21
C LYS A 413 -17.63 28.32 19.91
N GLY A 414 -16.51 27.63 19.66
CA GLY A 414 -16.33 26.91 18.39
C GLY A 414 -16.10 27.87 17.24
N GLY A 415 -14.90 28.45 17.13
CA GLY A 415 -14.58 29.35 16.01
C GLY A 415 -14.67 28.63 14.68
N GLY A 416 -13.98 27.50 14.58
CA GLY A 416 -14.10 26.57 13.45
C GLY A 416 -15.41 25.80 13.51
N ILE A 417 -15.55 24.93 14.52
CA ILE A 417 -16.67 24.01 14.65
C ILE A 417 -17.27 24.06 16.06
N ALA A 418 -18.60 24.10 16.14
CA ALA A 418 -19.34 23.86 17.38
C ALA A 418 -20.31 22.68 17.22
N ILE A 419 -20.25 21.73 18.16
CA ILE A 419 -21.08 20.53 18.21
C ILE A 419 -21.86 20.56 19.52
N GLY A 420 -23.19 20.51 19.43
CA GLY A 420 -24.06 20.65 20.60
C GLY A 420 -25.20 19.64 20.66
N GLY A 421 -25.68 19.41 21.88
CA GLY A 421 -26.90 18.67 22.15
C GLY A 421 -26.73 17.15 22.12
N PRO A 422 -27.70 16.42 22.70
CA PRO A 422 -27.70 14.96 22.67
C PRO A 422 -27.89 14.45 21.23
N TYR A 423 -27.54 13.20 20.96
CA TYR A 423 -27.67 12.54 19.65
C TYR A 423 -26.73 13.03 18.53
N SER A 424 -25.91 14.05 18.75
CA SER A 424 -24.94 14.49 17.74
C SER A 424 -23.90 13.39 17.46
N LYS A 425 -23.63 13.14 16.18
CA LYS A 425 -22.65 12.14 15.71
C LYS A 425 -21.76 12.77 14.66
N VAL A 426 -20.54 13.13 15.03
CA VAL A 426 -19.61 13.80 14.11
C VAL A 426 -18.37 12.95 13.92
N ALA A 427 -18.01 12.70 12.67
CA ALA A 427 -16.76 12.05 12.30
C ALA A 427 -15.93 13.01 11.44
N MET A 428 -14.65 13.17 11.77
CA MET A 428 -13.70 14.00 11.05
C MET A 428 -12.49 13.18 10.68
N ASP A 429 -12.10 13.24 9.41
CA ASP A 429 -10.95 12.53 8.88
C ASP A 429 -10.17 13.42 7.90
N HIS A 430 -8.83 13.43 7.97
CA HIS A 430 -7.96 14.25 7.12
C HIS A 430 -8.29 15.75 7.09
N CYS A 431 -8.93 16.28 8.14
CA CYS A 431 -9.34 17.68 8.19
C CYS A 431 -8.25 18.57 8.81
N ILE A 432 -8.19 19.82 8.34
CA ILE A 432 -7.36 20.89 8.91
C ILE A 432 -8.28 21.91 9.57
N VAL A 433 -8.11 22.13 10.88
CA VAL A 433 -8.85 23.14 11.64
C VAL A 433 -7.86 24.15 12.20
N SER A 434 -7.78 25.33 11.59
CA SER A 434 -6.69 26.26 11.90
C SER A 434 -7.04 27.74 11.94
N SER A 435 -6.28 28.52 12.71
CA SER A 435 -6.41 29.99 12.75
C SER A 435 -7.83 30.51 13.05
N ASN A 436 -8.68 29.71 13.68
CA ASN A 436 -10.04 30.13 14.04
C ASN A 436 -10.04 30.87 15.39
N GLY A 437 -11.00 31.77 15.59
CA GLY A 437 -11.14 32.60 16.78
C GLY A 437 -12.39 32.29 17.59
N ALA A 438 -12.25 32.13 18.91
CA ALA A 438 -13.38 32.02 19.85
C ALA A 438 -12.90 32.28 21.29
N ILE A 439 -13.82 32.41 22.25
CA ILE A 439 -13.42 32.50 23.68
C ILE A 439 -13.09 31.14 24.30
N THR A 440 -13.52 30.04 23.69
CA THR A 440 -13.13 28.66 24.03
C THR A 440 -13.52 27.69 22.92
N GLY A 441 -12.79 26.58 22.81
CA GLY A 441 -12.86 25.62 21.71
C GLY A 441 -12.69 26.31 20.37
N SER A 442 -11.69 27.19 20.22
CA SER A 442 -11.55 28.01 19.01
C SER A 442 -11.48 27.19 17.73
N GLY A 443 -10.76 26.08 17.73
CA GLY A 443 -10.85 25.07 16.69
C GLY A 443 -12.20 24.35 16.78
N ILE A 444 -12.37 23.56 17.83
CA ILE A 444 -13.54 22.69 18.01
C ILE A 444 -14.10 22.83 19.44
N TRP A 445 -15.40 23.08 19.54
CA TRP A 445 -16.15 23.11 20.79
C TRP A 445 -17.25 22.07 20.80
N ILE A 446 -17.29 21.22 21.83
CA ILE A 446 -18.26 20.12 21.97
C ILE A 446 -18.94 20.19 23.33
N ASP A 447 -20.28 20.16 23.33
CA ASP A 447 -21.10 20.07 24.55
C ASP A 447 -22.25 19.08 24.34
N GLY A 448 -22.10 17.89 24.92
CA GLY A 448 -23.07 16.80 24.83
C GLY A 448 -24.18 16.85 25.89
N ARG A 449 -24.32 17.94 26.65
CA ARG A 449 -25.40 18.06 27.66
C ARG A 449 -26.78 17.79 27.05
N HIS A 450 -27.55 16.95 27.74
CA HIS A 450 -29.00 16.83 27.54
C HIS A 450 -29.67 18.17 27.82
N ASP A 451 -30.67 18.54 27.02
CA ASP A 451 -31.59 19.57 27.45
C ASP A 451 -32.35 19.08 28.70
N ASN A 452 -32.70 19.99 29.60
CA ASN A 452 -33.40 19.65 30.84
C ASN A 452 -34.87 19.21 30.60
N GLN A 453 -35.28 18.94 29.35
CA GLN A 453 -36.66 18.59 28.99
C GLN A 453 -36.90 17.08 28.93
N THR A 454 -35.88 16.23 28.80
CA THR A 454 -36.05 14.77 28.71
C THR A 454 -36.00 14.02 30.04
N GLY A 455 -36.10 14.71 31.19
CA GLY A 455 -36.36 14.05 32.47
C GLY A 455 -35.41 12.90 32.82
N GLY A 456 -34.10 13.14 32.80
CA GLY A 456 -33.12 12.27 33.46
C GLY A 456 -33.00 10.82 32.98
N LEU A 457 -33.57 10.45 31.83
CA LEU A 457 -33.35 9.13 31.23
C LEU A 457 -32.07 9.14 30.38
N LEU A 458 -31.29 8.06 30.50
CA LEU A 458 -30.08 7.74 29.73
C LEU A 458 -30.36 7.80 28.22
N GLY A 459 -30.24 8.98 27.62
CA GLY A 459 -30.31 9.14 26.17
C GLY A 459 -28.95 8.85 25.51
N PRO A 460 -28.92 8.58 24.19
CA PRO A 460 -27.70 8.46 23.40
C PRO A 460 -26.76 9.65 23.60
N VAL A 461 -25.49 9.35 23.88
CA VAL A 461 -24.42 10.32 24.12
C VAL A 461 -24.04 11.00 22.80
N CYS A 462 -23.62 12.27 22.86
CA CYS A 462 -22.94 12.95 21.76
C CYS A 462 -21.63 12.20 21.45
N VAL A 463 -21.46 11.72 20.21
CA VAL A 463 -20.27 10.97 19.77
C VAL A 463 -19.48 11.80 18.78
N VAL A 464 -18.19 11.95 19.02
CA VAL A 464 -17.28 12.68 18.13
C VAL A 464 -16.01 11.88 17.89
N GLU A 465 -15.71 11.58 16.64
CA GLU A 465 -14.49 10.88 16.22
C GLU A 465 -13.65 11.82 15.38
N ILE A 466 -12.38 12.00 15.77
CA ILE A 466 -11.41 12.86 15.11
C ILE A 466 -10.20 11.99 14.79
N THR A 467 -10.00 11.66 13.52
CA THR A 467 -8.93 10.81 13.03
C THR A 467 -8.08 11.53 12.00
N ASN A 468 -6.77 11.31 12.00
CA ASN A 468 -5.86 11.85 10.99
C ASN A 468 -6.06 13.36 10.75
N CYS A 469 -6.33 14.17 11.78
CA CYS A 469 -6.62 15.60 11.62
C CYS A 469 -5.47 16.46 12.15
N THR A 470 -5.32 17.65 11.57
CA THR A 470 -4.42 18.69 12.09
C THR A 470 -5.24 19.85 12.66
N ILE A 471 -5.10 20.12 13.96
CA ILE A 471 -5.81 21.18 14.67
C ILE A 471 -4.77 22.13 15.26
N ALA A 472 -4.54 23.26 14.60
CA ALA A 472 -3.37 24.08 14.88
C ALA A 472 -3.63 25.59 14.78
N ASP A 473 -2.85 26.38 15.51
CA ASP A 473 -2.85 27.84 15.44
C ASP A 473 -4.21 28.53 15.70
N ASN A 474 -5.17 27.85 16.35
CA ASN A 474 -6.45 28.46 16.70
C ASN A 474 -6.27 29.43 17.89
N LEU A 475 -6.93 30.58 17.83
CA LEU A 475 -6.70 31.72 18.71
C LEU A 475 -7.82 31.94 19.72
N ILE A 476 -7.45 32.30 20.94
CA ILE A 476 -8.39 32.66 21.99
C ILE A 476 -8.70 34.16 21.92
N ALA A 477 -9.97 34.51 21.75
CA ALA A 477 -10.46 35.88 21.75
C ALA A 477 -10.44 36.52 23.16
N SER A 478 -10.42 37.85 23.22
CA SER A 478 -10.44 38.61 24.48
C SER A 478 -11.72 38.37 25.29
N GLY A 479 -11.62 38.33 26.62
CA GLY A 479 -12.78 38.09 27.52
C GLY A 479 -13.00 36.62 27.91
N SER A 480 -11.98 35.79 27.72
CA SER A 480 -12.04 34.34 27.89
C SER A 480 -12.11 33.87 29.36
N PRO A 481 -12.69 32.67 29.61
CA PRO A 481 -12.75 32.07 30.95
C PRO A 481 -11.35 31.76 31.49
N ALA A 482 -11.24 31.45 32.79
CA ALA A 482 -9.96 31.29 33.51
C ALA A 482 -9.01 30.20 32.97
N ASN A 483 -9.47 29.32 32.07
CA ASN A 483 -8.66 28.30 31.39
C ASN A 483 -9.23 28.08 29.97
N PRO A 484 -8.93 28.95 28.99
CA PRO A 484 -9.46 28.80 27.66
C PRO A 484 -8.71 27.71 26.88
N THR A 485 -9.43 27.00 26.03
CA THR A 485 -8.90 25.88 25.22
C THR A 485 -9.01 26.26 23.76
N GLY A 486 -7.89 26.41 23.07
CA GLY A 486 -7.87 26.88 21.68
C GLY A 486 -8.09 25.77 20.68
N GLY A 487 -7.54 24.57 20.93
CA GLY A 487 -7.70 23.44 20.02
C GLY A 487 -9.07 22.81 20.16
N VAL A 488 -9.21 21.84 21.05
CA VAL A 488 -10.46 21.07 21.22
C VAL A 488 -10.95 21.13 22.66
N TYR A 489 -12.14 21.69 22.86
CA TYR A 489 -12.88 21.64 24.11
C TYR A 489 -14.03 20.63 24.00
N ALA A 490 -14.10 19.66 24.91
CA ALA A 490 -15.19 18.70 24.96
C ALA A 490 -15.72 18.52 26.38
N SER A 491 -17.04 18.56 26.55
CA SER A 491 -17.71 18.24 27.80
C SER A 491 -18.89 17.31 27.58
N LYS A 492 -18.98 16.24 28.38
CA LYS A 492 -20.11 15.29 28.40
C LYS A 492 -20.40 14.66 27.03
N ALA A 493 -19.34 14.29 26.31
CA ALA A 493 -19.41 13.62 25.01
C ALA A 493 -18.47 12.40 25.00
N ASP A 494 -18.79 11.39 24.20
CA ASP A 494 -17.89 10.29 23.85
C ASP A 494 -17.00 10.74 22.69
N ILE A 495 -15.86 11.33 23.03
CA ILE A 495 -14.87 11.82 22.06
C ILE A 495 -13.73 10.83 21.91
N ARG A 496 -13.33 10.53 20.66
CA ARG A 496 -12.13 9.77 20.31
C ARG A 496 -11.24 10.61 19.40
N VAL A 497 -9.98 10.78 19.79
CA VAL A 497 -8.95 11.50 19.02
C VAL A 497 -7.81 10.52 18.73
N ARG A 498 -7.48 10.33 17.46
CA ARG A 498 -6.46 9.36 17.04
C ARG A 498 -5.69 9.81 15.81
N ASN A 499 -4.39 9.53 15.74
CA ASN A 499 -3.53 9.96 14.62
C ASN A 499 -3.56 11.47 14.35
N CYS A 500 -3.89 12.28 15.36
CA CYS A 500 -4.07 13.71 15.18
C CYS A 500 -2.83 14.48 15.62
N ILE A 501 -2.69 15.69 15.08
CA ILE A 501 -1.77 16.71 15.59
C ILE A 501 -2.61 17.84 16.18
N VAL A 502 -2.49 18.09 17.48
CA VAL A 502 -3.13 19.23 18.16
C VAL A 502 -2.04 20.09 18.79
N TYR A 503 -1.65 21.14 18.06
CA TYR A 503 -0.42 21.86 18.36
C TYR A 503 -0.49 23.35 18.00
N GLY A 504 0.05 24.20 18.85
CA GLY A 504 0.21 25.63 18.54
C GLY A 504 -1.07 26.45 18.79
N ASN A 505 -2.08 25.88 19.43
CA ASN A 505 -3.31 26.60 19.73
C ASN A 505 -3.13 27.53 20.94
N GLY A 506 -3.94 28.58 21.03
CA GLY A 506 -3.99 29.47 22.18
C GLY A 506 -4.58 28.78 23.41
N GLY A 507 -4.01 29.01 24.59
CA GLY A 507 -4.48 28.35 25.82
C GLY A 507 -4.13 26.85 25.85
N GLN A 508 -5.08 26.00 26.24
CA GLN A 508 -4.90 24.54 26.21
C GLN A 508 -5.11 23.98 24.80
N GLU A 509 -4.33 22.97 24.42
CA GLU A 509 -4.51 22.26 23.14
C GLU A 509 -5.78 21.41 23.15
N LEU A 510 -5.97 20.64 24.22
CA LEU A 510 -7.05 19.68 24.35
C LEU A 510 -7.56 19.67 25.79
N GLN A 511 -8.87 19.85 25.96
CA GLN A 511 -9.54 19.75 27.24
C GLN A 511 -10.79 18.89 27.10
N ILE A 512 -10.77 17.71 27.73
CA ILE A 512 -11.89 16.78 27.74
C ILE A 512 -12.37 16.63 29.19
N ILE A 513 -13.64 16.96 29.43
CA ILE A 513 -14.27 16.95 30.75
C ILE A 513 -15.33 15.85 30.78
N ASP A 514 -15.22 14.97 31.77
CA ASP A 514 -16.07 13.79 31.96
C ASP A 514 -16.15 12.91 30.69
N PRO A 515 -15.01 12.43 30.14
CA PRO A 515 -15.02 11.57 28.97
C PRO A 515 -15.78 10.26 29.25
N ALA A 516 -16.47 9.74 28.23
CA ALA A 516 -17.11 8.42 28.31
C ALA A 516 -16.08 7.27 28.30
N SER A 517 -14.94 7.45 27.62
CA SER A 517 -13.83 6.49 27.54
C SER A 517 -12.69 6.84 28.52
N ASN A 518 -12.03 5.81 29.07
CA ASN A 518 -10.83 5.97 29.91
C ASN A 518 -9.57 6.36 29.12
N SER A 519 -9.54 6.13 27.80
CA SER A 519 -8.43 6.54 26.92
C SER A 519 -9.01 7.17 25.65
N PRO A 520 -9.45 8.43 25.71
CA PRO A 520 -10.08 9.11 24.58
C PRO A 520 -9.08 9.60 23.52
N VAL A 521 -7.77 9.56 23.79
CA VAL A 521 -6.73 10.07 22.89
C VAL A 521 -5.62 9.03 22.75
N THR A 522 -5.32 8.61 21.53
CA THR A 522 -4.27 7.62 21.23
C THR A 522 -3.50 7.99 19.97
N TYR A 523 -2.25 7.54 19.85
CA TYR A 523 -1.40 7.75 18.67
C TYR A 523 -1.46 9.18 18.13
N SER A 524 -1.40 10.20 18.99
CA SER A 524 -1.55 11.61 18.59
C SER A 524 -0.43 12.48 19.18
N ASP A 525 -0.08 13.56 18.49
CA ASP A 525 0.88 14.55 18.97
C ASP A 525 0.15 15.75 19.59
N ILE A 526 0.27 15.90 20.92
CA ILE A 526 -0.42 16.94 21.69
C ILE A 526 0.60 17.76 22.46
N LYS A 527 0.68 19.07 22.20
CA LYS A 527 1.61 19.95 22.92
C LYS A 527 1.29 19.95 24.42
N GLY A 528 2.32 19.72 25.23
CA GLY A 528 2.17 19.56 26.68
C GLY A 528 1.88 18.13 27.13
N GLY A 529 1.65 17.22 26.20
CA GLY A 529 1.39 15.79 26.42
C GLY A 529 -0.05 15.49 26.83
N TYR A 530 -0.50 14.27 26.50
CA TYR A 530 -1.80 13.75 26.92
C TYR A 530 -1.72 12.23 27.19
N PRO A 531 -2.29 11.72 28.29
CA PRO A 531 -2.25 10.28 28.60
C PRO A 531 -2.95 9.42 27.54
N GLY A 532 -2.30 8.35 27.09
CA GLY A 532 -2.85 7.39 26.12
C GLY A 532 -1.77 6.64 25.35
N SER A 533 -2.12 5.49 24.79
CA SER A 533 -1.17 4.66 24.01
C SER A 533 -0.68 5.42 22.79
N GLY A 534 0.63 5.38 22.51
CA GLY A 534 1.23 5.93 21.29
C GLY A 534 1.25 7.46 21.18
N ASN A 535 0.76 8.21 22.18
CA ASN A 535 0.80 9.67 22.13
C ASN A 535 2.22 10.19 22.28
N ILE A 536 2.53 11.27 21.55
CA ILE A 536 3.79 11.98 21.63
C ILE A 536 3.56 13.45 22.00
N ASN A 537 4.65 14.14 22.38
CA ASN A 537 4.67 15.58 22.65
C ASN A 537 6.00 16.12 22.14
N ALA A 538 6.02 16.44 20.85
CA ALA A 538 7.19 17.00 20.21
C ALA A 538 6.75 18.06 19.20
N PRO A 539 7.59 19.05 18.84
CA PRO A 539 7.22 19.97 17.78
C PRO A 539 6.91 19.21 16.48
N PRO A 540 5.75 19.42 15.82
CA PRO A 540 5.42 18.73 14.58
C PRO A 540 6.35 19.08 13.42
N LEU A 541 7.07 20.21 13.53
CA LEU A 541 7.92 20.74 12.47
C LEU A 541 7.14 20.87 11.15
N PHE A 542 6.10 21.70 11.15
CA PHE A 542 5.39 22.05 9.91
C PHE A 542 6.29 22.83 8.95
N ALA A 543 5.94 22.79 7.68
CA ALA A 543 6.61 23.54 6.63
C ALA A 543 6.72 25.03 6.98
N PRO A 544 7.88 25.67 6.73
CA PRO A 544 8.04 27.08 7.01
C PRO A 544 7.18 27.92 6.07
N THR A 545 6.30 28.74 6.64
CA THR A 545 5.47 29.68 5.89
C THR A 545 6.24 30.98 5.62
N MET A 546 6.30 31.41 4.37
CA MET A 546 6.79 32.75 4.01
C MET A 546 5.75 33.79 4.41
N GLY A 547 6.18 34.94 4.94
CA GLY A 547 5.27 35.93 5.54
C GLY A 547 4.12 36.35 4.62
N GLY A 548 2.87 36.18 5.09
CA GLY A 548 1.63 36.55 4.40
C GLY A 548 0.88 35.38 3.75
N GLU A 549 1.46 34.19 3.71
CA GLU A 549 0.84 32.99 3.12
C GLU A 549 0.04 32.18 4.15
N PRO A 550 -0.97 31.40 3.74
CA PRO A 550 -1.62 30.42 4.60
C PRO A 550 -0.60 29.41 5.16
N PRO A 551 -0.78 28.94 6.42
CA PRO A 551 0.09 27.90 6.97
C PRO A 551 0.09 26.62 6.13
N ASP A 552 1.28 26.06 5.92
CA ASP A 552 1.46 24.76 5.27
C ASP A 552 1.73 23.70 6.34
N TYR A 553 0.74 22.82 6.56
CA TYR A 553 0.79 21.81 7.61
C TYR A 553 1.47 20.49 7.19
N HIS A 554 2.11 20.45 6.01
CA HIS A 554 2.97 19.31 5.68
C HIS A 554 4.17 19.25 6.64
N LEU A 555 4.56 18.04 7.04
CA LEU A 555 5.63 17.79 7.99
C LEU A 555 7.01 17.93 7.33
N GLN A 556 7.95 18.65 7.94
CA GLN A 556 9.32 18.74 7.43
C GLN A 556 9.95 17.35 7.34
N SER A 557 10.55 17.03 6.20
CA SER A 557 11.22 15.74 6.00
C SER A 557 12.55 15.89 5.27
N MET A 558 13.58 15.29 5.86
CA MET A 558 14.89 15.11 5.23
C MET A 558 14.89 14.06 4.09
N ALA A 559 13.80 13.32 3.90
CA ALA A 559 13.62 12.40 2.77
C ALA A 559 12.70 12.98 1.68
N GLY A 560 11.98 14.07 1.99
CA GLY A 560 11.12 14.79 1.06
C GLY A 560 9.75 15.09 1.64
N ARG A 561 9.39 16.37 1.68
CA ARG A 561 8.05 16.86 1.99
C ARG A 561 7.38 17.36 0.71
N PHE A 562 6.09 17.13 0.55
CA PHE A 562 5.34 17.67 -0.58
C PHE A 562 5.13 19.18 -0.44
N ASN A 563 5.38 19.94 -1.51
CA ASN A 563 5.06 21.37 -1.60
C ASN A 563 3.85 21.56 -2.53
N PRO A 564 2.65 21.89 -2.00
CA PRO A 564 1.43 21.97 -2.80
C PRO A 564 1.44 23.11 -3.83
N LYS A 565 2.29 24.13 -3.66
CA LYS A 565 2.37 25.27 -4.59
C LYS A 565 3.13 24.93 -5.87
N THR A 566 4.16 24.10 -5.74
CA THR A 566 5.03 23.72 -6.86
C THR A 566 4.75 22.31 -7.37
N GLY A 567 4.03 21.50 -6.60
CA GLY A 567 3.82 20.07 -6.87
C GLY A 567 5.11 19.24 -6.73
N GLN A 568 6.13 19.76 -6.05
CA GLN A 568 7.46 19.13 -5.96
C GLN A 568 7.79 18.65 -4.54
N TRP A 569 8.66 17.66 -4.45
CA TRP A 569 9.25 17.18 -3.20
C TRP A 569 10.42 18.07 -2.77
N VAL A 570 10.39 18.55 -1.53
CA VAL A 570 11.41 19.41 -0.92
C VAL A 570 12.13 18.65 0.18
N ILE A 571 13.46 18.57 0.12
CA ILE A 571 14.28 18.00 1.20
C ILE A 571 14.52 19.09 2.26
N ASP A 572 13.94 18.90 3.44
CA ASP A 572 14.10 19.80 4.56
C ASP A 572 15.39 19.51 5.35
N ALA A 573 15.88 20.50 6.09
CA ALA A 573 17.04 20.35 7.00
C ALA A 573 16.69 19.62 8.32
N LYS A 574 15.41 19.36 8.56
CA LYS A 574 14.90 18.69 9.77
C LYS A 574 13.90 17.61 9.36
N HIS A 575 13.75 16.61 10.21
CA HIS A 575 12.79 15.53 10.03
C HIS A 575 11.81 15.54 11.22
N SER A 576 10.53 15.60 10.90
CA SER A 576 9.47 15.65 11.89
C SER A 576 9.38 14.36 12.70
N PRO A 577 9.15 14.44 14.03
CA PRO A 577 8.84 13.28 14.86
C PRO A 577 7.42 12.72 14.62
N CYS A 578 6.57 13.42 13.86
CA CYS A 578 5.23 12.99 13.49
C CYS A 578 5.20 12.09 12.25
N ILE A 579 6.33 11.95 11.55
CA ILE A 579 6.47 11.04 10.41
C ILE A 579 6.64 9.60 10.95
N ASP A 580 5.92 8.65 10.37
CA ASP A 580 5.87 7.23 10.76
C ASP A 580 5.50 7.01 12.25
N ALA A 581 4.52 7.76 12.77
CA ALA A 581 4.21 7.82 14.21
C ALA A 581 2.76 7.46 14.62
N GLY A 582 1.86 7.22 13.67
CA GLY A 582 0.44 6.88 13.92
C GLY A 582 0.19 5.44 14.40
N ASP A 583 -1.04 4.97 14.41
CA ASP A 583 -1.34 3.59 14.85
C ASP A 583 -0.71 2.57 13.87
N LEU A 584 -0.04 1.54 14.42
CA LEU A 584 0.60 0.48 13.62
C LEU A 584 -0.41 -0.39 12.83
N ARG A 585 -1.70 -0.29 13.16
CA ARG A 585 -2.76 -1.08 12.54
C ARG A 585 -3.46 -0.36 11.39
N ASP A 586 -3.21 0.94 11.21
CA ASP A 586 -3.82 1.67 10.12
C ASP A 586 -3.04 1.49 8.82
N ALA A 587 -3.76 1.67 7.72
CA ALA A 587 -3.17 1.72 6.40
C ALA A 587 -2.19 2.88 6.26
N TYR A 588 -1.11 2.64 5.52
CA TYR A 588 -0.12 3.63 5.11
C TYR A 588 0.15 3.54 3.60
N ASP A 589 -0.61 2.72 2.88
CA ASP A 589 -0.33 2.31 1.49
C ASP A 589 -0.38 3.49 0.49
N LEU A 590 -1.02 4.60 0.86
CA LEU A 590 -1.05 5.81 0.05
C LEU A 590 0.13 6.75 0.32
N GLU A 591 0.94 6.49 1.35
CA GLU A 591 2.13 7.31 1.63
C GLU A 591 3.26 7.00 0.64
N PRO A 592 3.94 8.02 0.10
CA PRO A 592 4.94 7.82 -0.92
C PRO A 592 6.25 7.28 -0.35
N VAL A 593 6.90 6.40 -1.11
CA VAL A 593 8.20 5.84 -0.74
C VAL A 593 9.35 6.89 -0.79
N PRO A 594 10.35 6.81 0.10
CA PRO A 594 10.41 5.89 1.25
C PRO A 594 9.36 6.24 2.33
N ASN A 595 8.62 5.23 2.79
CA ASN A 595 7.65 5.29 3.88
C ASN A 595 8.09 4.28 4.96
N GLY A 596 7.96 4.60 6.25
CA GLY A 596 8.45 3.76 7.35
C GLY A 596 7.47 2.66 7.77
N HIS A 597 6.66 2.17 6.82
CA HIS A 597 5.60 1.17 7.02
C HIS A 597 4.59 1.52 8.13
N ARG A 598 4.35 2.81 8.36
CA ARG A 598 3.47 3.31 9.41
C ARG A 598 2.95 4.68 9.04
N ILE A 599 1.66 4.93 9.28
CA ILE A 599 1.02 6.19 8.94
C ILE A 599 1.66 7.38 9.67
N ASN A 600 1.84 8.50 8.96
CA ASN A 600 2.19 9.80 9.54
C ASN A 600 1.02 10.36 10.38
N LEU A 601 1.32 11.17 11.39
CA LEU A 601 0.27 11.88 12.14
C LEU A 601 -0.27 13.07 11.34
N GLY A 602 -1.55 13.39 11.55
CA GLY A 602 -2.21 14.59 11.04
C GLY A 602 -2.87 14.43 9.68
N SER A 603 -3.36 15.55 9.15
CA SER A 603 -4.21 15.66 7.92
C SER A 603 -3.63 15.07 6.63
N TYR A 604 -2.33 14.83 6.57
CA TYR A 604 -1.67 14.29 5.40
C TYR A 604 -1.20 12.85 5.56
N GLY A 605 -1.37 12.22 6.72
CA GLY A 605 -1.05 10.80 6.90
C GLY A 605 -1.87 9.92 5.99
N ASN A 606 -1.30 8.85 5.44
CA ASN A 606 -1.92 7.98 4.44
C ASN A 606 -2.55 8.75 3.27
N THR A 607 -1.84 9.77 2.76
CA THR A 607 -2.21 10.47 1.53
C THR A 607 -1.03 10.48 0.55
N PRO A 608 -1.28 10.67 -0.76
CA PRO A 608 -0.20 10.83 -1.75
C PRO A 608 0.73 12.03 -1.50
N GLN A 609 0.33 12.95 -0.61
CA GLN A 609 1.10 14.14 -0.23
C GLN A 609 1.81 13.97 1.11
N ALA A 610 1.68 12.82 1.78
CA ALA A 610 2.32 12.51 3.04
C ALA A 610 3.84 12.71 2.94
N SER A 611 4.45 13.34 3.95
CA SER A 611 5.89 13.53 3.98
C SER A 611 6.62 12.19 4.05
N LYS A 612 7.68 12.02 3.27
CA LYS A 612 8.42 10.77 3.17
C LYS A 612 9.15 10.46 4.48
N GLY A 613 9.10 9.21 4.89
CA GLY A 613 9.91 8.63 5.95
C GLY A 613 11.34 8.35 5.49
N PHE A 614 12.16 7.72 6.32
CA PHE A 614 13.49 7.26 5.90
C PHE A 614 13.47 5.83 5.31
N GLY A 615 12.32 5.15 5.32
CA GLY A 615 12.22 3.71 5.08
C GLY A 615 12.87 2.91 6.22
N ASP A 616 12.93 1.59 6.09
CA ASP A 616 13.65 0.74 7.04
C ASP A 616 15.15 1.06 6.98
N LEU A 617 15.72 1.58 8.09
CA LEU A 617 17.15 1.87 8.16
C LEU A 617 17.93 0.67 8.68
N VAL A 618 19.15 0.50 8.16
CA VAL A 618 20.11 -0.50 8.64
C VAL A 618 21.18 0.21 9.46
N TYR A 619 21.19 -0.03 10.78
CA TYR A 619 22.23 0.47 11.68
C TYR A 619 23.29 -0.60 11.92
N HIS A 620 24.52 -0.32 11.51
CA HIS A 620 25.69 -1.16 11.73
C HIS A 620 26.28 -0.98 13.13
N VAL A 621 26.68 -2.09 13.76
CA VAL A 621 27.37 -2.11 15.05
C VAL A 621 28.66 -2.91 14.94
N ASP A 622 29.80 -2.30 15.27
CA ASP A 622 31.12 -2.95 15.27
C ASP A 622 31.81 -2.66 16.61
N GLY A 623 31.97 -3.69 17.46
CA GLY A 623 32.57 -3.56 18.79
C GLY A 623 34.08 -3.25 18.77
N THR A 624 34.74 -3.54 17.64
CA THR A 624 36.19 -3.41 17.45
C THR A 624 36.55 -2.02 16.92
N THR A 625 35.87 -1.57 15.86
CA THR A 625 36.20 -0.32 15.16
C THR A 625 35.17 0.79 15.32
N GLY A 626 33.96 0.47 15.80
CA GLY A 626 32.84 1.40 15.90
C GLY A 626 32.97 2.46 17.01
N ASN A 627 32.12 3.49 16.93
CA ASN A 627 32.03 4.58 17.89
C ASN A 627 30.58 5.04 18.09
N ASP A 628 30.11 5.14 19.33
CA ASP A 628 28.73 5.56 19.65
C ASP A 628 28.42 7.04 19.35
N LYS A 629 29.42 7.81 18.91
CA LYS A 629 29.23 9.15 18.35
C LYS A 629 28.96 9.16 16.83
N ASN A 630 29.11 8.02 16.15
CA ASN A 630 28.83 7.91 14.73
C ASN A 630 27.30 7.92 14.45
N ASN A 631 26.91 7.86 13.18
CA ASN A 631 25.49 7.77 12.78
C ASN A 631 24.98 6.33 12.62
N GLY A 632 25.87 5.33 12.53
CA GLY A 632 25.54 3.92 12.38
C GLY A 632 25.10 3.49 10.99
N LEU A 633 25.07 4.35 9.98
CA LEU A 633 24.41 4.05 8.69
C LEU A 633 25.26 3.24 7.69
N THR A 634 26.57 3.10 7.92
CA THR A 634 27.46 2.21 7.16
C THR A 634 28.38 1.45 8.12
N HIS A 635 29.12 0.45 7.62
CA HIS A 635 30.12 -0.24 8.45
C HIS A 635 31.21 0.71 8.96
N GLU A 636 31.71 1.62 8.11
CA GLU A 636 32.76 2.58 8.47
C GLU A 636 32.29 3.58 9.54
N THR A 637 30.99 3.88 9.57
CA THR A 637 30.37 4.75 10.57
C THR A 637 29.53 3.98 11.58
N ALA A 638 29.86 2.70 11.83
CA ALA A 638 29.13 1.86 12.78
C ALA A 638 29.14 2.42 14.21
N PHE A 639 28.06 2.14 14.95
CA PHE A 639 28.04 2.32 16.41
C PHE A 639 28.99 1.32 17.07
N LYS A 640 29.46 1.64 18.29
CA LYS A 640 30.27 0.72 19.08
C LYS A 640 29.42 -0.30 19.82
N THR A 641 28.24 0.11 20.30
CA THR A 641 27.40 -0.71 21.16
C THR A 641 26.04 -1.01 20.53
N ILE A 642 25.54 -2.22 20.78
CA ILE A 642 24.22 -2.67 20.29
C ILE A 642 23.11 -1.80 20.90
N MET A 643 23.19 -1.48 22.19
CA MET A 643 22.19 -0.65 22.85
C MET A 643 22.12 0.77 22.27
N LYS A 644 23.23 1.33 21.78
CA LYS A 644 23.19 2.62 21.06
C LYS A 644 22.37 2.52 19.78
N ALA A 645 22.53 1.44 19.02
CA ALA A 645 21.76 1.19 17.81
C ALA A 645 20.27 0.97 18.12
N ILE A 646 19.94 0.10 19.08
CA ILE A 646 18.55 -0.14 19.51
C ILE A 646 17.88 1.15 19.97
N ASN A 647 18.55 1.96 20.79
CA ASN A 647 17.99 3.23 21.27
C ASN A 647 17.71 4.22 20.13
N THR A 648 18.51 4.17 19.06
CA THR A 648 18.37 5.04 17.87
C THR A 648 17.31 4.52 16.89
N SER A 649 17.12 3.20 16.83
CA SER A 649 16.22 2.52 15.90
C SER A 649 14.75 2.82 16.19
N ARG A 650 13.94 2.83 15.13
CA ARG A 650 12.47 2.85 15.10
C ARG A 650 11.96 1.45 14.78
N ASN A 651 10.67 1.20 14.97
CA ASN A 651 10.06 -0.06 14.52
C ASN A 651 10.25 -0.19 12.99
N GLY A 652 10.58 -1.39 12.50
CA GLY A 652 10.94 -1.66 11.09
C GLY A 652 12.45 -1.70 10.83
N ASP A 653 13.25 -0.94 11.60
CA ASP A 653 14.69 -0.85 11.38
C ASP A 653 15.42 -2.19 11.65
N THR A 654 16.58 -2.34 11.01
CA THR A 654 17.52 -3.44 11.23
C THR A 654 18.76 -2.97 11.99
N VAL A 655 19.13 -3.66 13.05
CA VAL A 655 20.42 -3.53 13.72
C VAL A 655 21.32 -4.67 13.27
N LEU A 656 22.33 -4.35 12.47
CA LEU A 656 23.25 -5.29 11.82
C LEU A 656 24.59 -5.32 12.57
N VAL A 657 24.87 -6.42 13.28
CA VAL A 657 25.99 -6.51 14.23
C VAL A 657 27.15 -7.31 13.64
N TRP A 658 28.30 -6.68 13.45
CA TRP A 658 29.50 -7.32 12.91
C TRP A 658 30.11 -8.34 13.89
N PRO A 659 30.88 -9.33 13.42
CA PRO A 659 31.48 -10.35 14.27
C PRO A 659 32.32 -9.74 15.40
N GLY A 660 32.13 -10.23 16.62
CA GLY A 660 32.81 -9.72 17.80
C GLY A 660 32.14 -10.19 19.09
N ILE A 661 32.76 -9.87 20.23
CA ILE A 661 32.23 -10.16 21.56
C ILE A 661 31.62 -8.88 22.14
N TYR A 662 30.32 -8.91 22.42
CA TYR A 662 29.56 -7.79 22.95
C TYR A 662 29.14 -8.08 24.39
N VAL A 663 29.64 -7.26 25.31
CA VAL A 663 29.44 -7.42 26.75
C VAL A 663 28.34 -6.48 27.25
N GLY A 664 27.34 -7.05 27.92
CA GLY A 664 26.25 -6.31 28.58
C GLY A 664 24.86 -6.80 28.16
N PRO A 665 23.82 -6.51 28.96
CA PRO A 665 22.46 -6.95 28.68
C PRO A 665 21.86 -6.18 27.49
N ILE A 666 21.11 -6.91 26.65
CA ILE A 666 20.39 -6.34 25.51
C ILE A 666 18.88 -6.26 25.81
N ASN A 667 18.26 -5.12 25.53
CA ASN A 667 16.82 -4.89 25.73
C ASN A 667 16.21 -4.17 24.53
N PHE A 668 15.08 -4.68 24.03
CA PHE A 668 14.38 -4.14 22.86
C PHE A 668 13.46 -2.95 23.19
N TYR A 669 13.11 -2.73 24.46
CA TYR A 669 12.23 -1.64 24.92
C TYR A 669 10.89 -1.54 24.14
N GLY A 670 10.29 -2.68 23.80
CA GLY A 670 9.01 -2.72 23.07
C GLY A 670 9.13 -2.48 21.57
N LYS A 671 10.35 -2.35 21.02
CA LYS A 671 10.57 -2.04 19.60
C LYS A 671 10.48 -3.28 18.72
N ALA A 672 9.74 -3.17 17.62
CA ALA A 672 9.65 -4.18 16.57
C ALA A 672 10.76 -3.99 15.54
N ILE A 673 11.98 -4.44 15.87
CA ILE A 673 13.19 -4.33 15.04
C ILE A 673 13.80 -5.70 14.75
N LEU A 674 14.57 -5.80 13.66
CA LEU A 674 15.43 -6.95 13.38
C LEU A 674 16.82 -6.71 13.98
N LEU A 675 17.20 -7.46 15.01
CA LEU A 675 18.59 -7.52 15.48
C LEU A 675 19.23 -8.79 14.92
N THR A 676 20.24 -8.64 14.06
CA THR A 676 20.91 -9.79 13.42
C THR A 676 22.41 -9.59 13.24
N SER A 677 23.18 -10.68 13.20
CA SER A 677 24.61 -10.60 12.90
C SER A 677 24.87 -10.38 11.40
N ALA A 678 25.86 -9.55 11.08
CA ALA A 678 26.18 -9.10 9.74
C ALA A 678 26.91 -10.15 8.88
N ALA A 679 27.69 -11.01 9.53
CA ALA A 679 28.56 -11.98 8.88
C ALA A 679 28.60 -13.26 9.75
N ASP A 680 29.80 -13.70 10.15
CA ASP A 680 29.95 -14.76 11.15
C ASP A 680 29.30 -14.34 12.48
N ALA A 681 28.86 -15.31 13.27
CA ALA A 681 28.01 -15.07 14.43
C ALA A 681 28.69 -14.22 15.49
N ALA A 682 28.15 -13.03 15.76
CA ALA A 682 28.53 -12.23 16.91
C ALA A 682 28.15 -12.94 18.23
N ILE A 683 28.98 -12.74 19.26
CA ILE A 683 28.84 -13.35 20.58
C ILE A 683 28.29 -12.31 21.56
N LEU A 684 27.16 -12.62 22.20
CA LEU A 684 26.56 -11.83 23.27
C LEU A 684 26.88 -12.47 24.63
N THR A 685 27.31 -11.67 25.60
CA THR A 685 27.62 -12.16 26.95
C THR A 685 27.28 -11.13 28.04
N ALA A 686 26.72 -11.61 29.14
CA ALA A 686 26.35 -10.81 30.31
C ALA A 686 26.53 -11.65 31.59
N PRO A 687 27.76 -11.71 32.17
CA PRO A 687 28.09 -12.66 33.24
C PRO A 687 27.17 -12.61 34.47
N ASP A 688 26.70 -11.42 34.84
CA ASP A 688 25.88 -11.20 36.03
C ASP A 688 24.40 -10.88 35.70
N ASP A 689 23.95 -11.10 34.46
CA ASP A 689 22.60 -10.72 34.00
C ASP A 689 22.09 -11.68 32.90
N TYR A 690 20.90 -11.40 32.36
CA TYR A 690 20.39 -12.03 31.16
C TYR A 690 21.07 -11.47 29.90
N GLY A 691 21.40 -12.34 28.95
CA GLY A 691 22.02 -11.92 27.68
C GLY A 691 21.10 -10.99 26.88
N VAL A 692 19.84 -11.41 26.70
CA VAL A 692 18.80 -10.62 26.03
C VAL A 692 17.49 -10.69 26.80
N SER A 693 16.80 -9.56 26.92
CA SER A 693 15.54 -9.44 27.67
C SER A 693 14.42 -8.82 26.82
N PHE A 694 13.22 -9.43 26.92
CA PHE A 694 11.97 -8.96 26.34
C PHE A 694 10.90 -8.86 27.45
N HIS A 695 10.54 -7.65 27.85
CA HIS A 695 9.61 -7.43 28.98
C HIS A 695 8.81 -6.12 28.89
N SER A 696 8.68 -5.57 27.68
CA SER A 696 8.01 -4.29 27.41
C SER A 696 6.92 -4.44 26.35
N ALA A 697 6.25 -5.61 26.33
CA ALA A 697 5.20 -6.00 25.38
C ALA A 697 5.69 -6.15 23.93
N GLU A 698 6.91 -6.68 23.74
CA GLU A 698 7.46 -7.00 22.42
C GLU A 698 6.62 -8.09 21.72
N GLY A 699 6.27 -7.86 20.45
CA GLY A 699 5.53 -8.81 19.61
C GLY A 699 6.42 -9.55 18.61
N PRO A 700 5.83 -10.31 17.66
CA PRO A 700 6.58 -11.10 16.68
C PRO A 700 7.52 -10.29 15.77
N GLY A 701 7.29 -8.99 15.63
CA GLY A 701 8.17 -8.06 14.89
C GLY A 701 9.47 -7.69 15.62
N SER A 702 9.62 -8.06 16.90
CA SER A 702 10.90 -7.98 17.62
C SER A 702 11.69 -9.26 17.36
N VAL A 703 12.64 -9.21 16.43
CA VAL A 703 13.34 -10.39 15.90
C VAL A 703 14.79 -10.40 16.36
N LEU A 704 15.24 -11.51 16.95
CA LEU A 704 16.65 -11.78 17.28
C LEU A 704 17.15 -12.96 16.44
N LYS A 705 18.22 -12.76 15.67
CA LYS A 705 18.68 -13.75 14.68
C LYS A 705 20.21 -13.86 14.50
N ASN A 706 20.74 -15.07 14.36
CA ASN A 706 22.15 -15.35 14.02
C ASN A 706 23.19 -14.92 15.08
N PHE A 707 22.90 -15.13 16.37
CA PHE A 707 23.84 -14.83 17.47
C PHE A 707 24.23 -16.08 18.25
N VAL A 708 25.45 -16.06 18.80
CA VAL A 708 25.84 -16.92 19.92
C VAL A 708 25.58 -16.17 21.22
N ILE A 709 24.87 -16.77 22.17
CA ILE A 709 24.60 -16.19 23.49
C ILE A 709 25.23 -17.09 24.55
N ARG A 710 26.24 -16.59 25.28
CA ARG A 710 26.98 -17.42 26.24
C ARG A 710 27.44 -16.73 27.51
N GLY A 711 27.64 -17.56 28.54
CA GLY A 711 28.23 -17.14 29.80
C GLY A 711 27.33 -16.20 30.61
N CYS A 712 26.01 -16.23 30.40
CA CYS A 712 25.05 -15.36 31.08
C CYS A 712 24.35 -16.07 32.25
N MET A 713 23.78 -15.30 33.18
CA MET A 713 22.89 -15.82 34.23
C MET A 713 21.61 -16.44 33.63
N GLY A 714 21.18 -15.98 32.46
CA GLY A 714 20.27 -16.67 31.58
C GLY A 714 20.46 -16.17 30.15
N GLY A 715 20.34 -17.05 29.16
CA GLY A 715 20.54 -16.67 27.76
C GLY A 715 19.52 -15.61 27.33
N ILE A 716 18.24 -15.94 27.45
CA ILE A 716 17.13 -15.05 27.07
C ILE A 716 16.05 -15.06 28.15
N PHE A 717 15.61 -13.88 28.59
CA PHE A 717 14.49 -13.70 29.50
C PHE A 717 13.30 -13.04 28.80
N ILE A 718 12.09 -13.58 29.02
CA ILE A 718 10.85 -13.12 28.37
C ILE A 718 9.72 -13.04 29.40
N SER A 719 9.05 -11.89 29.48
CA SER A 719 7.87 -11.68 30.34
C SER A 719 6.81 -10.87 29.60
N ASN A 720 5.56 -11.34 29.62
CA ASN A 720 4.41 -10.72 28.94
C ASN A 720 4.71 -10.25 27.49
N SER A 721 5.51 -11.03 26.75
CA SER A 721 6.06 -10.67 25.43
C SER A 721 6.15 -11.91 24.54
N SER A 722 6.08 -11.75 23.22
CA SER A 722 6.09 -12.86 22.25
C SER A 722 7.01 -12.56 21.04
N PRO A 723 8.34 -12.44 21.26
CA PRO A 723 9.31 -12.14 20.21
C PRO A 723 9.56 -13.33 19.26
N THR A 724 10.25 -13.06 18.14
CA THR A 724 10.74 -14.08 17.21
C THR A 724 12.22 -14.34 17.42
N LEU A 725 12.59 -15.58 17.75
CA LEU A 725 13.95 -16.04 18.01
C LEU A 725 14.33 -17.10 16.96
N ASN A 726 15.34 -16.84 16.14
CA ASN A 726 15.64 -17.70 15.00
C ASN A 726 17.16 -17.85 14.76
N HIS A 727 17.65 -19.05 14.47
CA HIS A 727 19.08 -19.31 14.24
C HIS A 727 19.97 -18.77 15.38
N LEU A 728 19.72 -19.18 16.62
CA LEU A 728 20.54 -18.79 17.78
C LEU A 728 21.30 -19.99 18.32
N THR A 729 22.52 -19.77 18.78
CA THR A 729 23.28 -20.77 19.55
C THR A 729 23.39 -20.27 21.00
N ILE A 730 22.59 -20.83 21.90
CA ILE A 730 22.47 -20.42 23.30
C ILE A 730 23.19 -21.46 24.16
N VAL A 731 24.40 -21.13 24.61
CA VAL A 731 25.33 -22.12 25.17
C VAL A 731 26.08 -21.61 26.39
N GLN A 732 26.44 -22.49 27.31
CA GLN A 732 27.25 -22.14 28.49
C GLN A 732 26.63 -21.04 29.37
N ASN A 733 25.30 -20.98 29.47
CA ASN A 733 24.58 -20.08 30.37
C ASN A 733 24.08 -20.85 31.60
N THR A 734 23.67 -20.14 32.65
CA THR A 734 23.00 -20.82 33.78
C THR A 734 21.65 -21.40 33.36
N HIS A 735 20.91 -20.72 32.47
CA HIS A 735 19.67 -21.20 31.84
C HIS A 735 19.64 -20.75 30.37
N GLY A 736 18.94 -21.49 29.50
CA GLY A 736 18.76 -21.14 28.09
C GLY A 736 17.74 -20.01 27.90
N ILE A 737 16.47 -20.35 27.63
CA ILE A 737 15.36 -19.41 27.44
C ILE A 737 14.35 -19.57 28.58
N LEU A 738 14.06 -18.46 29.26
CA LEU A 738 13.07 -18.40 30.34
C LEU A 738 11.90 -17.50 29.94
N ALA A 739 10.71 -18.08 29.77
CA ALA A 739 9.49 -17.36 29.44
C ALA A 739 8.47 -17.43 30.60
N TYR A 740 7.95 -16.28 31.00
CA TYR A 740 6.97 -16.12 32.09
C TYR A 740 5.73 -15.34 31.62
N GLU A 741 4.68 -15.32 32.45
CA GLU A 741 3.52 -14.41 32.29
C GLU A 741 2.84 -14.51 30.90
N ASP A 742 2.39 -15.72 30.51
CA ASP A 742 1.69 -16.02 29.24
C ASP A 742 2.45 -15.66 27.95
N SER A 743 3.76 -15.47 28.03
CA SER A 743 4.64 -15.25 26.88
C SER A 743 4.62 -16.42 25.90
N LYS A 744 4.53 -16.14 24.59
CA LYS A 744 4.51 -17.14 23.52
C LYS A 744 5.53 -16.82 22.42
N PRO A 745 6.85 -16.83 22.74
CA PRO A 745 7.87 -16.58 21.73
C PRO A 745 7.86 -17.64 20.63
N SER A 746 8.22 -17.24 19.41
CA SER A 746 8.49 -18.16 18.31
C SER A 746 9.97 -18.53 18.32
N VAL A 747 10.32 -19.76 18.70
CA VAL A 747 11.71 -20.23 18.77
C VAL A 747 11.95 -21.28 17.68
N ARG A 748 12.82 -20.99 16.70
CA ARG A 748 13.08 -21.88 15.55
C ARG A 748 14.57 -21.97 15.16
N ASN A 749 15.00 -23.11 14.64
CA ASN A 749 16.37 -23.31 14.13
C ASN A 749 17.48 -22.97 15.13
N CYS A 750 17.21 -23.09 16.43
CA CYS A 750 18.17 -22.75 17.48
C CYS A 750 18.94 -23.98 17.96
N ILE A 751 20.10 -23.78 18.57
CA ILE A 751 20.83 -24.78 19.34
C ILE A 751 20.91 -24.28 20.78
N LEU A 752 20.39 -25.06 21.73
CA LEU A 752 20.50 -24.83 23.16
C LEU A 752 21.30 -25.99 23.75
N TRP A 753 22.51 -25.70 24.24
CA TRP A 753 23.45 -26.75 24.62
C TRP A 753 24.48 -26.26 25.65
N TYR A 754 24.94 -27.13 26.55
CA TYR A 754 25.85 -26.80 27.65
C TYR A 754 25.33 -25.71 28.59
N ASN A 755 24.02 -25.56 28.74
CA ASN A 755 23.47 -24.69 29.78
C ASN A 755 23.39 -25.48 31.10
N SER A 756 23.83 -24.91 32.22
CA SER A 756 23.97 -25.69 33.47
C SER A 756 22.64 -25.98 34.17
N GLY A 757 21.59 -25.26 33.78
CA GLY A 757 20.20 -25.42 34.19
C GLY A 757 19.33 -25.55 32.94
N GLN A 758 18.02 -25.32 33.07
CA GLN A 758 17.07 -25.63 32.00
C GLN A 758 17.34 -24.86 30.69
N ASP A 759 17.33 -25.57 29.56
CA ASP A 759 17.43 -25.00 28.22
C ASP A 759 16.17 -24.20 27.84
N LEU A 760 14.98 -24.72 28.16
CA LEU A 760 13.69 -24.09 27.86
C LEU A 760 12.80 -24.12 29.10
N PHE A 761 12.26 -22.95 29.46
CA PHE A 761 11.23 -22.82 30.49
C PHE A 761 10.07 -21.96 29.97
N GLY A 762 8.83 -22.42 30.16
CA GLY A 762 7.61 -21.67 29.81
C GLY A 762 7.37 -21.42 28.30
N CYS A 763 8.17 -22.00 27.41
CA CYS A 763 8.05 -21.84 25.96
C CYS A 763 8.40 -23.14 25.19
N LYS A 764 8.30 -23.08 23.86
CA LYS A 764 8.48 -24.21 22.94
C LYS A 764 9.39 -23.83 21.77
N ALA A 765 10.24 -24.75 21.34
CA ALA A 765 11.08 -24.60 20.15
C ALA A 765 10.63 -25.54 19.02
N PHE A 766 10.94 -25.20 17.78
CA PHE A 766 10.69 -26.00 16.58
C PHE A 766 11.96 -26.10 15.73
N TYR A 767 12.17 -27.24 15.06
CA TYR A 767 13.36 -27.46 14.22
C TYR A 767 14.69 -27.05 14.87
N SER A 768 14.84 -27.32 16.16
CA SER A 768 15.97 -26.85 17.00
C SER A 768 16.67 -28.04 17.68
N CYS A 769 17.92 -27.84 18.13
CA CYS A 769 18.68 -28.81 18.90
C CYS A 769 18.69 -28.41 20.38
N VAL A 770 18.30 -29.30 21.30
CA VAL A 770 18.15 -29.01 22.74
C VAL A 770 18.81 -30.12 23.57
N GLU A 771 19.55 -29.79 24.64
CA GLU A 771 20.30 -30.74 25.49
C GLU A 771 19.43 -31.38 26.59
N ASP A 772 18.44 -30.67 27.15
CA ASP A 772 17.61 -31.28 28.19
C ASP A 772 16.63 -32.33 27.64
N GLU A 773 16.62 -33.54 28.22
CA GLU A 773 15.71 -34.64 27.85
C GLU A 773 14.27 -34.47 28.39
N ASP A 774 14.00 -33.51 29.28
CA ASP A 774 12.71 -33.43 29.97
C ASP A 774 11.61 -32.84 29.06
N SER A 775 10.54 -33.63 28.85
CA SER A 775 9.44 -33.44 27.89
C SER A 775 9.83 -33.39 26.39
N ALA A 776 10.44 -34.47 25.89
CA ALA A 776 10.66 -34.80 24.47
C ALA A 776 9.93 -33.90 23.45
N ILE A 777 10.69 -33.08 22.70
CA ILE A 777 10.24 -32.52 21.41
C ILE A 777 8.98 -31.66 21.54
N ASN A 778 9.00 -30.62 22.38
CA ASN A 778 7.84 -29.73 22.56
C ASN A 778 7.53 -28.79 21.37
N GLY A 779 7.93 -29.16 20.15
CA GLY A 779 7.55 -28.57 18.86
C GLY A 779 8.07 -29.45 17.71
N ASN A 780 7.44 -29.40 16.54
CA ASN A 780 7.75 -30.27 15.41
C ASN A 780 9.22 -30.13 14.96
N GLY A 781 9.89 -31.26 14.73
CA GLY A 781 11.20 -31.33 14.08
C GLY A 781 12.45 -31.02 14.93
N ASN A 782 12.35 -30.93 16.26
CA ASN A 782 13.54 -30.78 17.12
C ASN A 782 14.38 -32.06 17.20
N ILE A 783 15.68 -31.89 17.47
CA ILE A 783 16.64 -32.99 17.70
C ILE A 783 17.28 -32.86 19.09
N HIS A 784 17.68 -34.00 19.65
CA HIS A 784 18.40 -34.10 20.92
C HIS A 784 19.66 -34.96 20.69
N GLN A 785 20.61 -34.40 19.96
CA GLN A 785 21.91 -35.04 19.70
C GLN A 785 22.98 -33.99 19.87
N ASN A 786 24.17 -34.41 20.32
CA ASN A 786 25.28 -33.49 20.49
C ASN A 786 25.51 -32.69 19.20
N PRO A 787 25.51 -31.34 19.24
CA PRO A 787 25.65 -30.50 18.06
C PRO A 787 27.03 -30.59 17.40
N LEU A 788 28.01 -31.26 18.02
CA LEU A 788 29.36 -31.44 17.48
C LEU A 788 29.99 -30.11 17.05
N PHE A 789 30.02 -29.15 17.98
CA PHE A 789 30.78 -27.92 17.79
C PHE A 789 32.27 -28.19 17.57
N ALA A 790 32.92 -27.33 16.80
CA ALA A 790 34.34 -27.43 16.47
C ALA A 790 35.26 -27.39 17.70
N ASP A 791 35.24 -26.26 18.43
CA ASP A 791 35.97 -26.08 19.67
C ASP A 791 35.29 -25.01 20.57
N PRO A 792 34.35 -25.43 21.44
CA PRO A 792 33.68 -24.55 22.40
C PRO A 792 34.60 -23.86 23.41
N GLN A 793 35.84 -24.33 23.61
CA GLN A 793 36.76 -23.76 24.62
C GLN A 793 37.38 -22.44 24.15
N VAL A 794 37.53 -22.29 22.83
CA VAL A 794 38.00 -21.06 22.17
C VAL A 794 36.85 -20.28 21.51
N PHE A 795 35.61 -20.61 21.85
CA PHE A 795 34.38 -20.00 21.33
C PHE A 795 34.11 -20.26 19.83
N ASP A 796 34.65 -21.34 19.28
CA ASP A 796 34.32 -21.80 17.93
C ASP A 796 33.11 -22.75 17.97
N PHE A 797 31.92 -22.16 17.81
CA PHE A 797 30.63 -22.85 17.82
C PHE A 797 30.11 -23.22 16.42
N HIS A 798 30.97 -23.23 15.41
CA HIS A 798 30.60 -23.78 14.11
C HIS A 798 30.41 -25.30 14.21
N LEU A 799 29.55 -25.85 13.37
CA LEU A 799 29.22 -27.27 13.33
C LEU A 799 30.29 -28.05 12.57
N LYS A 800 30.77 -29.18 13.11
CA LYS A 800 31.72 -30.03 12.39
C LYS A 800 31.12 -30.57 11.10
N SER A 801 31.93 -30.64 10.04
CA SER A 801 31.52 -31.19 8.75
C SER A 801 32.65 -31.89 7.99
N GLN A 802 32.37 -33.11 7.51
CA GLN A 802 33.25 -33.84 6.59
C GLN A 802 33.35 -33.19 5.21
N ARG A 803 32.44 -32.27 4.87
CA ARG A 803 32.38 -31.57 3.58
C ARG A 803 32.89 -30.13 3.68
N GLY A 804 32.97 -29.62 4.90
CA GLY A 804 33.76 -28.45 5.23
C GLY A 804 33.00 -27.51 6.15
N ARG A 805 33.73 -26.99 7.14
CA ARG A 805 33.28 -25.99 8.10
C ARG A 805 34.11 -24.74 7.97
N TYR A 806 33.51 -23.56 8.13
CA TYR A 806 34.23 -22.30 8.14
C TYR A 806 35.04 -22.14 9.44
N TRP A 807 36.31 -21.74 9.32
CA TRP A 807 37.22 -21.44 10.42
C TRP A 807 37.73 -20.00 10.33
N PRO A 808 37.25 -19.08 11.18
CA PRO A 808 37.58 -17.65 11.08
C PRO A 808 39.04 -17.31 11.45
N GLU A 809 39.69 -18.07 12.35
CA GLU A 809 41.00 -17.71 12.93
C GLU A 809 42.23 -18.17 12.13
N SER A 810 42.04 -18.82 10.98
CA SER A 810 43.15 -19.36 10.19
C SER A 810 43.89 -18.32 9.34
N GLY A 811 43.42 -17.07 9.31
CA GLY A 811 44.10 -15.95 8.66
C GLY A 811 45.09 -15.30 9.63
N GLY A 812 46.39 -15.48 9.38
CA GLY A 812 47.43 -14.77 10.13
C GLY A 812 47.22 -13.25 10.07
N SER A 813 47.63 -12.54 11.13
CA SER A 813 47.46 -11.09 11.32
C SER A 813 48.01 -10.19 10.20
N ASP A 814 48.76 -10.75 9.25
CA ASP A 814 49.57 -10.01 8.29
C ASP A 814 49.11 -10.17 6.82
N SER A 815 47.98 -10.84 6.58
CA SER A 815 47.41 -10.97 5.23
C SER A 815 45.90 -10.91 5.33
N GLY A 816 45.26 -9.90 4.74
CA GLY A 816 43.80 -9.69 4.70
C GLY A 816 43.01 -10.82 4.03
N SER A 817 43.10 -12.01 4.60
CA SER A 817 42.59 -13.27 4.11
C SER A 817 41.28 -13.56 4.84
N SER A 818 40.22 -13.76 4.07
CA SER A 818 38.96 -14.37 4.50
C SER A 818 39.26 -15.73 5.17
N GLY A 819 38.54 -16.11 6.22
CA GLY A 819 38.74 -17.39 6.91
C GLY A 819 38.73 -18.60 5.97
N MET A 820 39.33 -19.72 6.38
CA MET A 820 39.43 -20.93 5.54
C MET A 820 38.32 -21.95 5.86
N TRP A 821 38.12 -22.90 4.96
CA TRP A 821 37.23 -24.03 5.17
C TRP A 821 38.05 -25.27 5.51
N VAL A 822 37.70 -25.95 6.61
CA VAL A 822 38.39 -27.14 7.11
C VAL A 822 37.47 -28.35 7.07
N LEU A 823 38.03 -29.52 6.81
CA LEU A 823 37.31 -30.79 6.84
C LEU A 823 37.44 -31.41 8.23
N ASP A 824 36.33 -31.87 8.77
CA ASP A 824 36.26 -32.60 10.04
C ASP A 824 36.09 -34.11 9.80
N GLU A 825 36.31 -34.92 10.83
CA GLU A 825 36.12 -36.38 10.75
C GLU A 825 34.65 -36.81 10.76
N VAL A 826 33.74 -35.92 11.19
CA VAL A 826 32.32 -36.19 11.39
C VAL A 826 31.48 -34.97 11.00
N THR A 827 30.29 -35.22 10.46
CA THR A 827 29.29 -34.17 10.19
C THR A 827 28.30 -34.09 11.34
N SER A 828 28.08 -32.88 11.83
CA SER A 828 27.13 -32.59 12.90
C SER A 828 25.70 -33.01 12.54
N PRO A 829 24.92 -33.56 13.50
CA PRO A 829 23.49 -33.82 13.30
C PRO A 829 22.65 -32.55 13.15
N CYS A 830 23.21 -31.36 13.45
CA CYS A 830 22.55 -30.06 13.27
C CYS A 830 22.70 -29.51 11.85
N VAL A 831 23.52 -30.14 11.00
CA VAL A 831 23.63 -29.83 9.57
C VAL A 831 22.41 -30.42 8.85
N ASP A 832 21.77 -29.63 7.98
CA ASP A 832 20.54 -29.96 7.26
C ASP A 832 19.34 -30.33 8.16
N ALA A 833 19.30 -29.82 9.39
CA ALA A 833 18.31 -30.19 10.41
C ALA A 833 17.25 -29.12 10.72
N GLY A 834 17.33 -27.95 10.09
CA GLY A 834 16.44 -26.80 10.29
C GLY A 834 15.04 -26.97 9.71
N ASP A 835 14.28 -25.88 9.62
CA ASP A 835 12.90 -25.86 9.13
C ASP A 835 12.85 -26.30 7.65
N PRO A 836 12.15 -27.41 7.31
CA PRO A 836 12.09 -27.93 5.93
C PRO A 836 11.32 -27.01 4.97
N GLU A 837 10.49 -26.10 5.48
CA GLU A 837 9.75 -25.14 4.64
C GLU A 837 10.63 -23.96 4.20
N VAL A 838 11.82 -23.83 4.76
CA VAL A 838 12.73 -22.71 4.47
C VAL A 838 13.94 -23.20 3.70
N ARG A 839 14.14 -22.65 2.50
CA ARG A 839 15.26 -23.03 1.61
C ARG A 839 16.59 -22.43 2.10
N PRO A 840 17.70 -23.19 2.04
CA PRO A 840 19.03 -22.72 2.47
C PRO A 840 19.73 -21.81 1.43
N VAL A 841 19.03 -20.80 0.91
CA VAL A 841 19.50 -19.97 -0.23
C VAL A 841 20.80 -19.19 0.03
N ARG A 842 21.17 -18.98 1.30
CA ARG A 842 22.42 -18.31 1.70
C ARG A 842 23.49 -19.26 2.20
N GLU A 843 23.18 -20.55 2.39
CA GLU A 843 24.18 -21.53 2.83
C GLU A 843 24.99 -22.02 1.65
N ARG A 844 26.30 -22.18 1.86
CA ARG A 844 27.22 -22.52 0.79
C ARG A 844 27.01 -23.97 0.34
N MET A 845 26.98 -24.21 -0.97
CA MET A 845 26.95 -25.57 -1.51
C MET A 845 28.26 -26.33 -1.25
N PRO A 846 28.19 -27.64 -0.97
CA PRO A 846 26.97 -28.46 -0.84
C PRO A 846 26.25 -28.25 0.50
N ASN A 847 24.92 -28.08 0.48
CA ASN A 847 24.08 -27.68 1.64
C ASN A 847 22.82 -28.55 1.82
N GLY A 848 22.81 -29.76 1.26
CA GLY A 848 21.78 -30.78 1.51
C GLY A 848 20.33 -30.44 1.13
N GLY A 849 20.05 -29.24 0.65
CA GLY A 849 18.70 -28.75 0.35
C GLY A 849 17.88 -28.34 1.59
N ARG A 850 18.45 -28.32 2.80
CA ARG A 850 17.76 -27.96 4.04
C ARG A 850 18.67 -27.12 4.94
N LEU A 851 18.11 -26.16 5.68
CA LEU A 851 18.89 -25.27 6.55
C LEU A 851 19.65 -26.03 7.64
N ASN A 852 20.82 -25.50 8.00
CA ASN A 852 21.48 -25.83 9.26
C ASN A 852 20.81 -25.15 10.45
N GLN A 853 20.88 -25.78 11.63
CA GLN A 853 20.47 -25.16 12.89
C GLN A 853 21.60 -24.31 13.51
N GLY A 854 21.24 -23.38 14.38
CA GLY A 854 22.18 -22.57 15.17
C GLY A 854 22.58 -21.25 14.52
N ALA A 855 23.50 -20.54 15.18
CA ALA A 855 23.88 -19.16 14.87
C ALA A 855 24.37 -18.92 13.44
N THR A 856 25.02 -19.91 12.82
CA THR A 856 25.54 -19.81 11.45
C THR A 856 24.57 -20.36 10.41
N GLY A 857 23.48 -21.02 10.82
CA GLY A 857 22.46 -21.52 9.91
C GLY A 857 21.76 -20.39 9.13
N GLY A 858 21.46 -20.65 7.87
CA GLY A 858 20.92 -19.68 6.93
C GLY A 858 21.90 -18.56 6.55
N THR A 859 23.21 -18.77 6.72
CA THR A 859 24.28 -17.83 6.37
C THR A 859 25.34 -18.47 5.48
N ALA A 860 26.19 -17.65 4.86
CA ALA A 860 27.31 -18.13 4.04
C ALA A 860 28.41 -18.86 4.84
N PHE A 861 28.34 -18.82 6.18
CA PHE A 861 29.27 -19.46 7.11
C PHE A 861 28.74 -20.80 7.65
N ALA A 862 27.55 -21.21 7.22
CA ALA A 862 26.96 -22.50 7.53
C ALA A 862 27.85 -23.65 7.02
N SER A 863 27.98 -24.71 7.82
CA SER A 863 28.81 -25.87 7.48
C SER A 863 28.19 -26.69 6.34
N MET A 864 29.01 -27.22 5.45
CA MET A 864 28.55 -27.91 4.24
C MET A 864 28.13 -29.36 4.55
N SER A 865 27.40 -29.99 3.65
CA SER A 865 26.92 -31.37 3.75
C SER A 865 27.05 -32.13 2.44
N GLU A 866 26.52 -33.35 2.30
CA GLU A 866 26.60 -34.07 1.03
C GLU A 866 25.63 -33.50 -0.02
N TRP A 867 26.03 -33.51 -1.30
CA TRP A 867 25.16 -33.09 -2.39
C TRP A 867 24.07 -34.15 -2.65
N PRO A 868 22.76 -33.80 -2.63
CA PRO A 868 21.69 -34.79 -2.70
C PRO A 868 21.50 -35.43 -4.08
N LEU A 869 22.02 -34.83 -5.16
CA LEU A 869 21.93 -35.37 -6.53
C LEU A 869 23.27 -35.96 -6.97
N SER A 870 23.46 -37.26 -6.69
CA SER A 870 24.73 -37.99 -6.91
C SER A 870 25.31 -37.99 -8.34
N HIS A 871 24.59 -37.48 -9.35
CA HIS A 871 24.98 -37.53 -10.76
C HIS A 871 24.83 -36.17 -11.50
N ASP A 872 24.56 -35.10 -10.76
CA ASP A 872 24.57 -33.70 -11.23
C ASP A 872 26.02 -33.20 -11.13
N SER A 873 26.81 -33.47 -12.19
CA SER A 873 28.25 -33.22 -12.24
C SER A 873 28.54 -31.73 -12.45
N ASN A 874 27.69 -31.05 -13.23
CA ASN A 874 27.82 -29.63 -13.53
C ASN A 874 27.21 -28.71 -12.44
N ARG A 875 26.45 -29.30 -11.51
CA ARG A 875 25.88 -28.70 -10.28
C ARG A 875 24.80 -27.66 -10.54
N ASP A 876 24.01 -27.87 -11.58
CA ASP A 876 22.89 -26.98 -11.94
C ASP A 876 21.56 -27.38 -11.27
N GLY A 877 21.56 -28.45 -10.48
CA GLY A 877 20.39 -28.96 -9.78
C GLY A 877 19.51 -29.88 -10.63
N ARG A 878 19.97 -30.28 -11.82
CA ARG A 878 19.33 -31.28 -12.69
C ARG A 878 20.33 -32.41 -12.96
N VAL A 879 19.81 -33.58 -13.33
CA VAL A 879 20.63 -34.67 -13.85
C VAL A 879 20.20 -34.87 -15.29
N ASP A 880 20.98 -34.37 -16.23
CA ASP A 880 20.67 -34.41 -17.65
C ASP A 880 21.88 -34.71 -18.55
N LEU A 881 21.73 -34.53 -19.86
CA LEU A 881 22.78 -34.86 -20.83
C LEU A 881 23.97 -33.90 -20.78
N ALA A 882 23.85 -32.72 -20.15
CA ALA A 882 24.98 -31.84 -19.90
C ALA A 882 25.93 -32.46 -18.85
N ASP A 883 25.40 -33.14 -17.83
CA ASP A 883 26.21 -33.93 -16.89
C ASP A 883 26.90 -35.10 -17.59
N PHE A 884 26.21 -35.75 -18.52
CA PHE A 884 26.80 -36.80 -19.34
C PHE A 884 27.89 -36.27 -20.27
N ALA A 885 27.76 -35.06 -20.82
CA ALA A 885 28.79 -34.46 -21.65
C ALA A 885 30.09 -34.23 -20.88
N GLU A 886 30.02 -33.74 -19.64
CA GLU A 886 31.19 -33.60 -18.78
C GLU A 886 31.84 -34.95 -18.47
N LEU A 887 31.03 -35.97 -18.17
CA LEU A 887 31.52 -37.33 -17.93
C LEU A 887 32.19 -37.93 -19.18
N ALA A 888 31.58 -37.75 -20.35
CA ALA A 888 32.09 -38.25 -21.62
C ALA A 888 33.37 -37.51 -22.05
N GLU A 889 33.45 -36.19 -21.82
CA GLU A 889 34.66 -35.41 -22.05
C GLU A 889 35.80 -35.86 -21.12
N ALA A 890 35.50 -36.05 -19.83
CA ALA A 890 36.48 -36.56 -18.87
C ALA A 890 36.98 -37.97 -19.24
N TRP A 891 36.09 -38.84 -19.75
CA TRP A 891 36.46 -40.16 -20.25
C TRP A 891 37.33 -40.08 -21.51
N LEU A 892 36.99 -39.23 -22.49
CA LEU A 892 37.77 -39.05 -23.71
C LEU A 892 39.16 -38.44 -23.45
N ARG A 893 39.29 -37.54 -22.46
CA ARG A 893 40.58 -36.96 -22.02
C ARG A 893 41.52 -37.98 -21.38
N GLN A 894 41.02 -39.16 -20.97
CA GLN A 894 41.85 -40.25 -20.44
C GLN A 894 42.47 -41.14 -21.53
N LEU A 895 42.14 -40.90 -22.80
CA LEU A 895 42.67 -41.70 -23.90
C LEU A 895 44.06 -41.19 -24.30
N ASP A 896 45.09 -42.00 -24.02
CA ASP A 896 46.52 -41.68 -24.22
C ASP A 896 46.91 -41.26 -25.66
N TRP A 897 46.03 -41.48 -26.64
CA TRP A 897 46.25 -41.17 -28.06
C TRP A 897 45.45 -39.95 -28.57
N LEU A 898 44.65 -39.31 -27.71
CA LEU A 898 44.00 -38.01 -27.97
C LEU A 898 44.82 -36.86 -27.36
N ASP A 899 44.82 -35.71 -28.03
CA ASP A 899 45.43 -34.49 -27.49
C ASP A 899 44.64 -33.98 -26.27
N PRO A 900 45.27 -33.46 -25.20
CA PRO A 900 44.58 -32.96 -24.01
C PRO A 900 43.55 -31.84 -24.26
N GLU A 901 43.51 -31.20 -25.42
CA GLU A 901 42.50 -30.21 -25.83
C GLU A 901 41.26 -30.82 -26.54
N VAL A 902 40.74 -31.95 -26.06
CA VAL A 902 39.43 -32.47 -26.53
C VAL A 902 38.29 -31.62 -26.00
N THR A 903 37.35 -31.23 -26.85
CA THR A 903 36.07 -30.62 -26.41
C THR A 903 34.90 -31.41 -26.95
N VAL A 904 33.95 -31.76 -26.07
CA VAL A 904 32.69 -32.41 -26.44
C VAL A 904 31.60 -31.34 -26.49
N ARG A 905 30.89 -31.25 -27.61
CA ARG A 905 29.75 -30.34 -27.78
C ARG A 905 28.50 -31.11 -28.14
N ILE A 906 27.40 -30.80 -27.47
CA ILE A 906 26.08 -31.32 -27.83
C ILE A 906 25.41 -30.32 -28.79
N VAL A 907 24.87 -30.80 -29.92
CA VAL A 907 24.28 -29.92 -30.95
C VAL A 907 23.06 -30.57 -31.60
N GLN A 908 22.04 -29.77 -31.95
CA GLN A 908 20.99 -30.22 -32.86
C GLN A 908 21.44 -30.03 -34.32
N PRO A 909 20.96 -30.85 -35.27
CA PRO A 909 21.36 -30.71 -36.67
C PRO A 909 20.90 -29.35 -37.22
N GLY A 910 21.85 -28.46 -37.54
CA GLY A 910 21.62 -27.33 -38.46
C GLY A 910 21.77 -25.89 -37.95
N THR A 911 22.25 -25.62 -36.74
CA THR A 911 22.47 -24.22 -36.29
C THR A 911 23.73 -24.05 -35.44
N ASP A 912 24.64 -23.17 -35.88
CA ASP A 912 25.74 -22.63 -35.06
C ASP A 912 25.16 -21.66 -34.00
N GLY A 913 24.90 -22.14 -32.78
CA GLY A 913 24.46 -21.31 -31.65
C GLY A 913 23.82 -22.11 -30.51
N TRP A 914 23.99 -21.64 -29.27
CA TRP A 914 23.52 -22.24 -28.01
C TRP A 914 22.04 -22.71 -28.07
N VAL A 915 21.76 -23.93 -27.55
CA VAL A 915 20.49 -24.66 -27.80
C VAL A 915 19.68 -24.92 -26.52
N SER A 916 18.36 -24.76 -26.63
CA SER A 916 17.29 -25.20 -25.70
C SER A 916 16.66 -26.51 -26.21
N LEU A 917 16.38 -27.48 -25.33
CA LEU A 917 15.99 -28.86 -25.70
C LEU A 917 14.45 -29.06 -25.78
N GLY A 918 13.94 -29.23 -26.99
CA GLY A 918 12.56 -29.67 -27.27
C GLY A 918 12.47 -30.62 -28.48
N GLN A 919 12.15 -31.89 -28.21
CA GLN A 919 11.64 -32.96 -29.11
C GLN A 919 12.22 -33.09 -30.55
N GLY A 920 13.54 -33.31 -30.67
CA GLY A 920 14.16 -33.80 -31.91
C GLY A 920 15.42 -34.65 -31.62
N PRO A 921 15.90 -35.49 -32.56
CA PRO A 921 17.15 -36.22 -32.39
C PRO A 921 18.34 -35.25 -32.29
N LEU A 922 19.20 -35.48 -31.29
CA LEU A 922 20.41 -34.69 -31.00
C LEU A 922 21.65 -35.38 -31.58
N ASP A 923 22.61 -34.60 -32.10
CA ASP A 923 23.93 -35.06 -32.53
C ASP A 923 24.99 -34.68 -31.46
N ILE A 924 25.95 -35.59 -31.19
CA ILE A 924 27.09 -35.30 -30.32
C ILE A 924 28.29 -35.02 -31.22
N LEU A 925 28.73 -33.76 -31.24
CA LEU A 925 29.94 -33.35 -31.96
C LEU A 925 31.14 -33.41 -31.01
N VAL A 926 32.19 -34.13 -31.42
CA VAL A 926 33.41 -34.28 -30.61
C VAL A 926 34.59 -33.75 -31.41
N ASP A 927 34.96 -32.50 -31.20
CA ASP A 927 36.09 -31.92 -31.91
C ASP A 927 37.40 -32.48 -31.35
N VAL A 928 38.05 -33.33 -32.16
CA VAL A 928 39.35 -33.94 -31.86
C VAL A 928 40.41 -33.34 -32.77
N VAL A 929 41.45 -32.75 -32.18
CA VAL A 929 42.67 -32.31 -32.88
C VAL A 929 43.79 -33.28 -32.52
N SER A 930 44.43 -33.93 -33.48
CA SER A 930 45.55 -34.86 -33.21
C SER A 930 46.90 -34.16 -33.38
N SER A 931 47.80 -34.29 -32.40
CA SER A 931 49.21 -33.94 -32.56
C SER A 931 50.06 -35.18 -32.91
N GLY A 932 50.36 -35.35 -34.20
CA GLY A 932 51.54 -36.10 -34.65
C GLY A 932 51.41 -37.60 -34.95
N VAL A 933 50.26 -38.25 -34.73
CA VAL A 933 49.95 -39.59 -35.25
C VAL A 933 48.80 -39.50 -36.23
N THR A 934 48.98 -39.96 -37.47
CA THR A 934 47.90 -39.98 -38.48
C THR A 934 46.94 -41.12 -38.17
N ILE A 935 45.98 -40.86 -37.27
CA ILE A 935 44.81 -41.70 -37.08
C ILE A 935 43.96 -41.58 -38.34
N VAL A 936 43.72 -42.71 -39.02
CA VAL A 936 42.98 -42.75 -40.28
C VAL A 936 41.54 -43.20 -40.10
N ARG A 937 41.20 -43.82 -38.96
CA ARG A 937 39.84 -44.25 -38.66
C ARG A 937 39.54 -44.26 -37.17
N VAL A 938 38.40 -43.69 -36.78
CA VAL A 938 37.84 -43.81 -35.43
C VAL A 938 36.45 -44.42 -35.52
N GLU A 939 36.14 -45.33 -34.60
CA GLU A 939 34.90 -46.08 -34.56
C GLU A 939 34.30 -46.06 -33.16
N VAL A 940 33.00 -45.82 -33.07
CA VAL A 940 32.25 -45.87 -31.81
C VAL A 940 31.15 -46.90 -31.86
N TYR A 941 31.08 -47.67 -30.78
CA TYR A 941 30.19 -48.79 -30.61
C TYR A 941 29.21 -48.50 -29.47
N LEU A 942 27.92 -48.66 -29.75
CA LEU A 942 26.87 -48.71 -28.73
C LEU A 942 26.32 -50.14 -28.69
N ASP A 943 26.41 -50.81 -27.54
CA ASP A 943 26.02 -52.21 -27.35
C ASP A 943 26.62 -53.13 -28.43
N ASP A 944 27.94 -52.97 -28.65
CA ASP A 944 28.72 -53.71 -29.64
C ASP A 944 28.27 -53.50 -31.12
N LYS A 945 27.39 -52.54 -31.39
CA LYS A 945 27.03 -52.12 -32.74
C LYS A 945 27.79 -50.86 -33.11
N LEU A 946 28.48 -50.90 -34.26
CA LEU A 946 29.13 -49.72 -34.82
C LEU A 946 28.06 -48.67 -35.15
N THR A 947 28.06 -47.57 -34.40
CA THR A 947 27.06 -46.49 -34.52
C THR A 947 27.60 -45.31 -35.31
N CYS A 948 28.93 -45.15 -35.34
CA CYS A 948 29.57 -43.96 -35.86
C CYS A 948 31.00 -44.25 -36.32
N LEU A 949 31.37 -43.66 -37.46
CA LEU A 949 32.63 -43.94 -38.14
C LEU A 949 33.12 -42.73 -38.93
N ASP A 950 34.40 -42.40 -38.80
CA ASP A 950 35.07 -41.33 -39.56
C ASP A 950 36.39 -41.82 -40.16
N PHE A 951 36.72 -41.32 -41.35
CA PHE A 951 37.81 -41.78 -42.21
C PHE A 951 38.87 -40.71 -42.53
N ASN A 952 38.76 -39.46 -42.05
CA ASN A 952 39.60 -38.40 -42.62
C ASN A 952 40.60 -37.69 -41.71
N GLY A 953 40.58 -37.83 -40.38
CA GLY A 953 41.67 -37.45 -39.45
C GLY A 953 42.23 -36.02 -39.54
N ALA A 954 41.64 -35.13 -40.36
CA ALA A 954 42.20 -33.83 -40.73
C ALA A 954 41.23 -32.67 -40.46
N THR A 955 39.97 -32.95 -40.11
CA THR A 955 38.94 -31.91 -39.92
C THR A 955 37.95 -32.28 -38.81
N GLY A 956 38.42 -32.63 -37.61
CA GLY A 956 37.54 -32.90 -36.46
C GLY A 956 36.68 -34.16 -36.61
N TRP A 957 36.65 -35.00 -35.59
CA TRP A 957 35.83 -36.20 -35.60
C TRP A 957 34.34 -35.83 -35.45
N THR A 958 33.50 -36.10 -36.45
CA THR A 958 32.06 -35.83 -36.35
C THR A 958 31.26 -37.10 -36.17
N CYS A 959 30.55 -37.21 -35.05
CA CYS A 959 29.76 -38.40 -34.72
C CYS A 959 28.25 -38.14 -34.80
N ASN A 960 27.70 -38.28 -36.00
CA ASN A 960 26.27 -38.05 -36.22
C ASN A 960 25.48 -39.35 -35.97
N ASN A 961 24.37 -39.29 -35.21
CA ASN A 961 23.45 -40.40 -34.84
C ASN A 961 23.81 -41.37 -33.67
N LEU A 962 24.45 -40.93 -32.58
CA LEU A 962 24.47 -41.78 -31.37
C LEU A 962 23.08 -41.74 -30.67
N GLN A 963 22.27 -42.80 -30.82
CA GLN A 963 20.89 -42.84 -30.28
C GLN A 963 20.68 -43.94 -29.24
N PHE A 964 20.35 -43.55 -28.01
CA PHE A 964 19.86 -44.45 -26.97
C PHE A 964 18.34 -44.61 -27.12
N ARG A 965 17.89 -45.74 -27.67
CA ARG A 965 16.46 -45.96 -28.04
C ARG A 965 15.64 -46.69 -26.99
N THR A 966 16.24 -47.10 -25.87
CA THR A 966 15.58 -47.89 -24.83
C THR A 966 16.07 -47.47 -23.45
N VAL A 967 15.20 -47.61 -22.45
CA VAL A 967 15.57 -47.55 -21.04
C VAL A 967 16.34 -48.83 -20.69
N GLY A 968 17.52 -48.70 -20.07
CA GLY A 968 18.42 -49.81 -19.81
C GLY A 968 19.88 -49.40 -19.63
N VAL A 969 20.75 -50.37 -19.35
CA VAL A 969 22.20 -50.16 -19.33
C VAL A 969 22.74 -50.42 -20.74
N HIS A 970 23.46 -49.43 -21.27
CA HIS A 970 24.06 -49.42 -22.58
C HIS A 970 25.58 -49.34 -22.47
N ARG A 971 26.30 -50.07 -23.31
CA ARG A 971 27.76 -50.09 -23.31
C ARG A 971 28.29 -49.24 -24.46
N LEU A 972 29.01 -48.17 -24.14
CA LEU A 972 29.64 -47.30 -25.13
C LEU A 972 31.15 -47.56 -25.16
N CYS A 973 31.67 -47.92 -26.32
CA CYS A 973 33.09 -48.20 -26.53
C CYS A 973 33.62 -47.39 -27.72
N ALA A 974 34.90 -47.02 -27.70
CA ALA A 974 35.58 -46.36 -28.82
C ALA A 974 36.84 -47.13 -29.21
N ARG A 975 37.16 -47.14 -30.51
CA ARG A 975 38.45 -47.63 -31.00
C ARG A 975 38.99 -46.76 -32.13
N ALA A 976 40.30 -46.58 -32.17
CA ALA A 976 41.01 -45.86 -33.21
C ALA A 976 41.98 -46.78 -33.96
N ILE A 977 42.18 -46.47 -35.24
CA ILE A 977 43.05 -47.20 -36.15
C ILE A 977 44.00 -46.22 -36.83
N ASP A 978 45.29 -46.46 -36.69
CA ASP A 978 46.33 -45.64 -37.30
C ASP A 978 46.59 -46.00 -38.77
N SER A 979 47.34 -45.14 -39.46
CA SER A 979 47.75 -45.35 -40.86
C SER A 979 48.54 -46.65 -41.14
N ASN A 980 48.99 -47.37 -40.11
CA ASN A 980 49.68 -48.66 -40.19
C ASN A 980 48.79 -49.85 -39.78
N ASN A 981 47.47 -49.66 -39.62
CA ASN A 981 46.51 -50.63 -39.07
C ASN A 981 46.73 -51.03 -37.60
N GLY A 982 47.44 -50.24 -36.81
CA GLY A 982 47.48 -50.38 -35.35
C GLY A 982 46.11 -50.05 -34.75
N ILE A 983 45.57 -50.93 -33.89
CA ILE A 983 44.26 -50.77 -33.24
C ILE A 983 44.48 -50.35 -31.79
N TYR A 984 43.80 -49.28 -31.39
CA TYR A 984 43.79 -48.75 -30.03
C TYR A 984 42.34 -48.76 -29.52
N GLU A 985 42.05 -49.52 -28.47
CA GLU A 985 40.69 -49.66 -27.90
C GLU A 985 40.61 -48.94 -26.55
N ALA A 986 39.52 -48.23 -26.31
CA ALA A 986 39.19 -47.60 -25.04
C ALA A 986 38.47 -48.58 -24.11
N ASP A 987 38.62 -48.39 -22.80
CA ASP A 987 37.74 -49.03 -21.81
C ASP A 987 36.32 -48.52 -22.01
N CYS A 988 35.37 -49.44 -22.20
CA CYS A 988 33.98 -49.08 -22.41
C CYS A 988 33.36 -48.48 -21.16
N ILE A 989 32.52 -47.45 -21.32
CA ILE A 989 31.68 -46.92 -20.24
C ILE A 989 30.28 -47.53 -20.30
N GLU A 990 29.71 -47.81 -19.15
CA GLU A 990 28.30 -48.20 -19.02
C GLU A 990 27.45 -46.94 -18.79
N VAL A 991 26.48 -46.71 -19.68
CA VAL A 991 25.52 -45.62 -19.61
C VAL A 991 24.17 -46.21 -19.25
N ARG A 992 23.64 -45.87 -18.07
CA ARG A 992 22.29 -46.30 -17.68
C ARG A 992 21.28 -45.23 -18.05
N VAL A 993 20.40 -45.56 -19.00
CA VAL A 993 19.26 -44.75 -19.42
C VAL A 993 18.05 -45.17 -18.58
N VAL A 994 17.39 -44.21 -17.93
CA VAL A 994 16.18 -44.38 -17.10
C VAL A 994 15.02 -43.57 -17.71
N GLU A 995 13.76 -43.90 -17.36
CA GLU A 995 12.56 -43.17 -17.84
C GLU A 995 12.50 -41.72 -17.39
#